data_AF-A0A0D2EL84-F1
#
_entry.id   AF-A0A0D2EL84-F1
#
_cell.length_a   1.000
_cell.length_b   1.000
_cell.length_c   1.000
_cell.angle_alpha   90.00
_cell.angle_beta   90.00
_cell.angle_gamma   90.00
#
_symmetry.space_group_name_H-M   'P 1'
#
loop_
_entity.id
_entity.type
_entity.pdbx_description
1 polymer ?
#
loop_
_entity_poly.entity_id
_entity_poly.type
_entity_poly.pdbx_seq_one_letter_code
_entity_poly.pdbx_strand_id
1 'polypeptide(L)'
;MASYDAAGNRLSCCRGCGREGLNITRHTCPSCPCNNCHGEGHSAAVCPAAATRNQDRQRERHASVPVKPVLGRSGVPSPAIPTAHTLSTINTSGQPPAKKRRPNPSLSKAHSKSGIKPRAEVEFSDVEKERAAKAVDIHQTSSLPRFDILAKHLLQHLCSDTCPAVFTHYKLQLDGIDSSKLCEDLISAIDPQIRALEGQEIDRDSLQGVKESQKDDPVLFECDGGYMDYITDTRNHEYFRMYIGQGQAIKVRVSEHKESIAWGDITSLHYYILTGGQFRTTNFIRLYRLLPNSFLIKKNMRNEKVEQLNEVRRTLLELLMTLAFQTLPATELQQWLPMINKGGVVHNDRQSSREQLRLSQDPQLASWPDVRAQQIRDRKKQQSSNLGSYPKLYQMGDIVRAAIEDNRTTLGQFDTVQFPIKPPIDQHEKSSIEDRLRQLRTDLSDTSLLDKIYRPVGSLDSPISMVLNRALLPKHDRPNSQESFLPVAFVEMGLTDGQTLIWPFDLRNRSGNTPEVISGQANREATAFKNFSLGLLKDSRASFILITEGAAEESLFQDNPLLSAEFKGTLRSYEVRARLFVRGGKIQKVFMVIPDPESLYSRGNWRSCQRFTHNLRMAAFLSGARRAKWKLFEHRSAHAMILRAYAAKDMEMVSLNTLDHFIVDWLYRKGFRTAEDAQELQDLSPIKSLPDACFMSMVLLPKQTKHGINDVDRAVLQVRETRSRGSDPRCSSPRKIAPEDANAVRQLYQKKLHIMLADDPDYPNLPGWPNPHNSNRVMSPADNEHGEASSGPTEADMVDIMTMLQDDSVPVVFNTSRLPMPQVDYSQQPRYPHRVTNPTGDGADAHWDEIREETANSILTGED
;
A
#
# COMPACT_ATOMS: atom_id res chain seq x y z
N MET A 1 14.40 -7.76 -41.10
CA MET A 1 15.77 -8.31 -41.21
C MET A 1 16.70 -7.23 -40.67
N ALA A 2 17.62 -7.57 -39.77
CA ALA A 2 18.59 -6.57 -39.28
C ALA A 2 19.65 -6.34 -40.38
N SER A 3 19.93 -5.09 -40.69
CA SER A 3 21.01 -4.69 -41.59
C SER A 3 22.32 -4.56 -40.81
N TYR A 4 23.40 -5.01 -41.43
CA TYR A 4 24.75 -5.00 -40.88
C TYR A 4 25.68 -4.31 -41.87
N ASP A 5 26.70 -3.61 -41.37
CA ASP A 5 27.76 -3.08 -42.22
C ASP A 5 28.70 -4.20 -42.68
N ALA A 6 29.69 -3.85 -43.52
CA ALA A 6 30.69 -4.79 -43.99
C ALA A 6 31.56 -5.38 -42.87
N ALA A 7 31.56 -4.79 -41.66
CA ALA A 7 32.27 -5.27 -40.49
C ALA A 7 31.40 -6.13 -39.55
N GLY A 8 30.15 -6.40 -39.91
CA GLY A 8 29.22 -7.19 -39.09
C GLY A 8 28.64 -6.42 -37.90
N ASN A 9 28.79 -5.10 -37.85
CA ASN A 9 28.15 -4.28 -36.84
C ASN A 9 26.70 -4.01 -37.25
N ARG A 10 25.79 -4.16 -36.29
CA ARG A 10 24.37 -3.91 -36.51
C ARG A 10 24.13 -2.43 -36.79
N LEU A 11 23.56 -2.11 -37.94
CA LEU A 11 23.17 -0.75 -38.30
C LEU A 11 21.92 -0.34 -37.52
N SER A 12 21.91 0.88 -36.97
CA SER A 12 20.73 1.46 -36.34
C SER A 12 20.00 2.35 -37.35
N CYS A 13 18.67 2.37 -37.28
CA CYS A 13 17.82 3.15 -38.16
C CYS A 13 17.33 4.41 -37.43
N CYS A 14 17.47 5.58 -38.06
CA CYS A 14 16.88 6.81 -37.55
C CYS A 14 15.36 6.68 -37.53
N ARG A 15 14.75 6.75 -36.34
CA ARG A 15 13.28 6.70 -36.18
C ARG A 15 12.53 7.83 -36.89
N GLY A 16 13.20 8.94 -37.22
CA GLY A 16 12.57 10.09 -37.89
C GLY A 16 12.48 9.92 -39.41
N CYS A 17 13.61 9.64 -40.08
CA CYS A 17 13.69 9.60 -41.54
C CYS A 17 13.98 8.21 -42.13
N GLY A 18 14.18 7.18 -41.31
CA GLY A 18 14.50 5.82 -41.76
C GLY A 18 15.97 5.59 -42.14
N ARG A 19 16.84 6.62 -42.07
CA ARG A 19 18.25 6.51 -42.47
C ARG A 19 19.01 5.51 -41.60
N GLU A 20 19.65 4.54 -42.23
CA GLU A 20 20.47 3.52 -41.55
C GLU A 20 21.93 3.95 -41.43
N GLY A 21 22.56 3.65 -40.30
CA GLY A 21 23.99 3.88 -40.06
C GLY A 21 24.42 3.49 -38.65
N LEU A 22 25.73 3.43 -38.41
CA LEU A 22 26.28 3.16 -37.08
C LEU A 22 25.92 4.29 -36.10
N ASN A 23 25.33 3.94 -34.96
CA ASN A 23 24.93 4.87 -33.90
C ASN A 23 24.02 6.02 -34.35
N ILE A 24 23.28 5.83 -35.46
CA ILE A 24 22.24 6.76 -35.90
C ILE A 24 20.97 6.52 -35.08
N THR A 25 20.62 7.49 -34.27
CA THR A 25 19.35 7.63 -33.55
C THR A 25 18.62 8.87 -34.09
N ARG A 26 17.40 9.14 -33.61
CA ARG A 26 16.72 10.42 -33.94
C ARG A 26 17.54 11.64 -33.50
N HIS A 27 18.30 11.54 -32.41
CA HIS A 27 19.09 12.65 -31.86
C HIS A 27 20.42 12.88 -32.59
N THR A 28 20.98 11.82 -33.19
CA THR A 28 22.27 11.86 -33.88
C THR A 28 22.15 11.95 -35.40
N CYS A 29 20.94 11.80 -35.96
CA CYS A 29 20.73 11.85 -37.40
C CYS A 29 20.79 13.29 -37.93
N PRO A 30 21.73 13.63 -38.84
CA PRO A 30 21.85 14.97 -39.41
C PRO A 30 20.74 15.29 -40.43
N SER A 31 19.98 14.29 -40.86
CA SER A 31 18.85 14.43 -41.79
C SER A 31 17.53 14.73 -41.10
N CYS A 32 17.48 14.68 -39.76
CA CYS A 32 16.29 15.07 -39.00
C CYS A 32 16.49 16.46 -38.40
N PRO A 33 15.41 17.26 -38.24
CA PRO A 33 15.48 18.51 -37.49
C PRO A 33 16.07 18.27 -36.10
N CYS A 34 17.05 19.08 -35.72
CA CYS A 34 17.75 18.96 -34.45
C CYS A 34 16.77 19.11 -33.27
N ASN A 35 16.77 18.16 -32.32
CA ASN A 35 15.82 18.22 -31.20
C ASN A 35 15.99 19.45 -30.28
N ASN A 36 17.13 20.15 -30.34
CA ASN A 36 17.39 21.30 -29.47
C ASN A 36 16.97 22.63 -30.10
N CYS A 37 17.16 22.83 -31.40
CA CYS A 37 16.83 24.08 -32.09
C CYS A 37 15.82 23.93 -33.23
N HIS A 38 15.43 22.70 -33.56
CA HIS A 38 14.59 22.33 -34.71
C HIS A 38 15.11 22.74 -36.09
N GLY A 39 16.37 23.18 -36.19
CA GLY A 39 17.05 23.44 -37.47
C GLY A 39 17.60 22.17 -38.13
N GLU A 40 17.76 22.19 -39.45
CA GLU A 40 18.31 21.08 -40.23
C GLU A 40 19.85 21.11 -40.31
N GLY A 41 20.45 20.02 -40.80
CA GLY A 41 21.88 19.96 -41.17
C GLY A 41 22.86 19.65 -40.04
N HIS A 42 22.40 19.47 -38.80
CA HIS A 42 23.27 19.11 -37.67
C HIS A 42 22.51 18.27 -36.62
N SER A 43 23.25 17.48 -35.84
CA SER A 43 22.67 16.65 -34.77
C SER A 43 22.58 17.40 -33.43
N ALA A 44 21.83 16.86 -32.48
CA ALA A 44 21.68 17.47 -31.16
C ALA A 44 23.02 17.67 -30.42
N ALA A 45 24.01 16.80 -30.68
CA ALA A 45 25.33 16.84 -30.06
C ALA A 45 26.19 18.03 -30.51
N VAL A 46 25.97 18.54 -31.71
CA VAL A 46 26.68 19.70 -32.29
C VAL A 46 25.75 20.91 -32.46
N CYS A 47 24.64 20.92 -31.72
CA CYS A 47 23.68 22.02 -31.78
C CYS A 47 24.21 23.28 -31.10
N PRO A 48 24.30 24.43 -31.81
CA PRO A 48 24.73 25.69 -31.22
C PRO A 48 23.86 26.10 -30.03
N ALA A 49 22.53 25.88 -30.12
CA ALA A 49 21.60 26.23 -29.05
C ALA A 49 21.80 25.40 -27.76
N ALA A 50 22.26 24.15 -27.88
CA ALA A 50 22.56 23.32 -26.74
C ALA A 50 23.79 23.82 -25.97
N ALA A 51 24.81 24.29 -26.70
CA ALA A 51 25.99 24.91 -26.10
C ALA A 51 25.61 26.17 -25.30
N THR A 52 24.73 27.02 -25.85
CA THR A 52 24.24 28.22 -25.15
C THR A 52 23.47 27.86 -23.87
N ARG A 53 22.55 26.89 -23.93
CA ARG A 53 21.80 26.44 -22.73
C ARG A 53 22.71 25.91 -21.62
N ASN A 54 23.77 25.20 -21.98
CA ASN A 54 24.73 24.72 -20.98
C ASN A 54 25.53 25.86 -20.35
N GLN A 55 25.87 26.90 -21.12
CA GLN A 55 26.48 28.11 -20.58
C GLN A 55 25.53 28.86 -19.63
N ASP A 56 24.25 28.98 -19.99
CA ASP A 56 23.25 29.63 -19.12
C ASP A 56 23.06 28.87 -17.81
N ARG A 57 22.97 27.53 -17.86
CA ARG A 57 22.93 26.69 -16.66
C ARG A 57 24.18 26.83 -15.79
N GLN A 58 25.35 27.00 -16.39
CA GLN A 58 26.57 27.28 -15.63
C GLN A 58 26.53 28.68 -15.00
N ARG A 59 26.01 29.69 -15.69
CA ARG A 59 25.83 31.04 -15.15
C ARG A 59 24.84 31.06 -13.97
N GLU A 60 23.72 30.33 -14.06
CA GLU A 60 22.77 30.19 -12.95
C GLU A 60 23.39 29.52 -11.72
N ARG A 61 24.28 28.54 -11.92
CA ARG A 61 25.05 27.92 -10.82
C ARG A 61 26.00 28.91 -10.14
N HIS A 62 26.55 29.88 -10.88
CA HIS A 62 27.46 30.88 -10.30
C HIS A 62 26.76 32.12 -9.72
N ALA A 63 25.53 32.43 -10.13
CA ALA A 63 24.80 33.61 -9.65
C ALA A 63 24.11 33.43 -8.28
N SER A 64 24.24 32.27 -7.64
CA SER A 64 23.49 31.92 -6.42
C SER A 64 24.32 31.93 -5.13
N VAL A 65 25.14 32.96 -4.88
CA VAL A 65 25.57 33.31 -3.50
C VAL A 65 25.73 34.84 -3.34
N PRO A 66 24.69 35.59 -2.94
CA PRO A 66 24.86 36.95 -2.48
C PRO A 66 25.30 36.93 -1.01
N VAL A 67 26.61 37.13 -0.80
CA VAL A 67 27.18 37.37 0.53
C VAL A 67 26.65 38.72 1.05
N LYS A 68 25.65 38.68 1.94
CA LYS A 68 25.23 39.86 2.69
C LYS A 68 26.31 40.23 3.73
N PRO A 69 26.74 41.50 3.80
CA PRO A 69 27.77 41.92 4.75
C PRO A 69 27.20 41.95 6.16
N VAL A 70 27.80 41.16 7.04
CA VAL A 70 27.49 41.10 8.47
C VAL A 70 28.06 42.36 9.12
N LEU A 71 27.16 43.30 9.46
CA LEU A 71 27.46 44.47 10.28
C LEU A 71 27.88 44.05 11.69
N GLY A 72 29.00 44.63 12.12
CA GLY A 72 29.73 44.29 13.34
C GLY A 72 28.90 44.40 14.62
N ARG A 73 29.06 43.40 15.47
CA ARG A 73 28.83 43.54 16.91
C ARG A 73 30.17 43.57 17.61
N SER A 74 30.35 44.68 18.30
CA SER A 74 31.44 45.07 19.18
C SER A 74 31.73 44.02 20.24
N GLY A 75 33.03 43.89 20.52
CA GLY A 75 33.59 42.87 21.37
C GLY A 75 33.41 43.12 22.87
N VAL A 76 33.45 42.03 23.62
CA VAL A 76 33.87 41.97 25.02
C VAL A 76 34.70 40.68 25.15
N PRO A 77 35.88 40.72 25.81
CA PRO A 77 36.98 39.81 25.50
C PRO A 77 36.93 38.50 26.29
N SER A 78 37.35 37.43 25.61
CA SER A 78 37.57 36.10 26.18
C SER A 78 38.77 36.09 27.14
N PRO A 79 38.63 35.52 28.35
CA PRO A 79 39.78 35.20 29.19
C PRO A 79 40.45 33.90 28.72
N ALA A 80 41.78 33.90 28.81
CA ALA A 80 42.71 32.96 28.21
C ALA A 80 42.57 31.51 28.70
N ILE A 81 42.82 30.60 27.76
CA ILE A 81 43.02 29.16 27.93
C ILE A 81 44.39 28.91 28.59
N PRO A 82 44.46 28.18 29.71
CA PRO A 82 45.70 27.56 30.17
C PRO A 82 45.83 26.16 29.55
N THR A 83 46.83 26.02 28.70
CA THR A 83 47.29 24.79 28.07
C THR A 83 47.86 23.80 29.09
N ALA A 84 47.49 22.53 28.89
CA ALA A 84 48.28 21.31 29.05
C ALA A 84 49.16 21.12 30.30
N HIS A 85 48.74 20.19 31.17
CA HIS A 85 49.68 19.32 31.88
C HIS A 85 49.27 17.85 31.71
N THR A 86 50.10 17.14 30.96
CA THR A 86 50.20 15.69 30.85
C THR A 86 50.85 15.11 32.11
N LEU A 87 50.55 13.83 32.39
CA LEU A 87 51.22 12.89 33.32
C LEU A 87 50.68 12.86 34.76
N SER A 88 50.03 11.76 35.17
CA SER A 88 50.74 10.55 35.59
C SER A 88 49.76 9.46 36.09
N THR A 89 50.15 8.25 35.76
CA THR A 89 49.58 6.95 36.13
C THR A 89 49.65 6.73 37.64
N ILE A 90 48.51 6.46 38.30
CA ILE A 90 48.51 5.89 39.65
C ILE A 90 47.70 4.59 39.63
N ASN A 91 48.46 3.49 39.68
CA ASN A 91 47.99 2.19 40.13
C ASN A 91 47.60 2.28 41.61
N THR A 92 46.36 1.94 41.95
CA THR A 92 46.02 1.49 43.30
C THR A 92 45.10 0.26 43.22
N SER A 93 45.75 -0.89 43.37
CA SER A 93 45.13 -2.14 43.79
C SER A 93 44.54 -1.96 45.19
N GLY A 94 43.24 -2.24 45.34
CA GLY A 94 42.57 -2.28 46.64
C GLY A 94 41.39 -3.23 46.57
N GLN A 95 41.66 -4.52 46.80
CA GLN A 95 40.61 -5.53 47.01
C GLN A 95 39.91 -5.36 48.37
N PRO A 96 38.67 -5.88 48.51
CA PRO A 96 37.65 -5.30 49.37
C PRO A 96 37.49 -6.01 50.72
N PRO A 97 36.87 -5.35 51.73
CA PRO A 97 36.64 -5.96 53.03
C PRO A 97 35.40 -6.85 53.02
N ALA A 98 35.63 -8.11 53.37
CA ALA A 98 34.65 -9.17 53.59
C ALA A 98 33.61 -8.80 54.67
N LYS A 99 32.31 -8.89 54.34
CA LYS A 99 31.22 -8.89 55.33
C LYS A 99 30.37 -10.15 55.23
N LYS A 100 30.69 -11.06 56.16
CA LYS A 100 29.88 -12.06 56.89
C LYS A 100 28.56 -12.51 56.26
N ARG A 101 28.59 -13.76 55.81
CA ARG A 101 27.48 -14.70 55.61
C ARG A 101 26.58 -14.82 56.85
N ARG A 102 25.26 -14.75 56.66
CA ARG A 102 24.24 -15.38 57.51
C ARG A 102 23.19 -16.06 56.62
N PRO A 103 22.52 -17.13 57.11
CA PRO A 103 22.21 -18.29 56.29
C PRO A 103 20.81 -18.29 55.68
N ASN A 104 20.73 -18.96 54.53
CA ASN A 104 19.52 -19.32 53.78
C ASN A 104 18.40 -19.90 54.67
N PRO A 105 17.18 -19.35 54.62
CA PRO A 105 15.97 -20.12 54.79
C PRO A 105 15.55 -20.69 53.43
N SER A 106 15.43 -22.01 53.42
CA SER A 106 14.98 -22.87 52.35
C SER A 106 13.57 -22.57 51.84
N LEU A 107 13.43 -22.62 50.51
CA LEU A 107 12.33 -23.19 49.73
C LEU A 107 10.88 -22.86 50.15
N SER A 108 10.23 -22.01 49.34
CA SER A 108 8.88 -22.29 48.86
C SER A 108 8.88 -22.25 47.33
N LYS A 109 8.68 -23.43 46.75
CA LYS A 109 8.47 -23.67 45.32
C LYS A 109 7.18 -22.99 44.88
N ALA A 110 7.27 -21.98 44.03
CA ALA A 110 6.19 -21.58 43.15
C ALA A 110 6.76 -21.45 41.74
N HIS A 111 6.72 -22.54 40.99
CA HIS A 111 7.01 -22.55 39.56
C HIS A 111 5.88 -21.81 38.83
N SER A 112 5.93 -20.48 38.78
CA SER A 112 5.21 -19.74 37.75
C SER A 112 6.00 -19.89 36.45
N LYS A 113 5.62 -20.87 35.63
CA LYS A 113 6.05 -20.93 34.23
C LYS A 113 5.53 -19.65 33.55
N SER A 114 6.39 -18.65 33.38
CA SER A 114 6.12 -17.50 32.54
C SER A 114 6.18 -17.97 31.08
N GLY A 115 5.08 -18.55 30.62
CA GLY A 115 4.88 -18.87 29.22
C GLY A 115 4.90 -17.60 28.40
N ILE A 116 5.70 -17.65 27.33
CA ILE A 116 5.70 -16.72 26.21
C ILE A 116 4.25 -16.44 25.82
N LYS A 117 3.82 -15.19 25.93
CA LYS A 117 2.61 -14.70 25.23
C LYS A 117 3.11 -13.84 24.07
N PRO A 118 3.28 -14.40 22.86
CA PRO A 118 3.41 -13.59 21.66
C PRO A 118 2.09 -12.83 21.49
N ARG A 119 2.06 -11.77 20.67
CA ARG A 119 0.79 -11.17 20.28
C ARG A 119 -0.10 -12.29 19.75
N ALA A 120 -1.40 -12.18 20.01
CA ALA A 120 -2.38 -13.05 19.39
C ALA A 120 -2.08 -13.13 17.87
N GLU A 121 -1.40 -14.21 17.42
CA GLU A 121 -1.99 -15.11 16.43
C GLU A 121 -3.48 -14.96 16.67
N VAL A 122 -4.32 -14.62 15.69
CA VAL A 122 -5.78 -14.75 15.88
C VAL A 122 -5.96 -15.98 16.74
N GLU A 123 -6.27 -15.82 18.04
CA GLU A 123 -5.82 -16.83 19.01
C GLU A 123 -6.83 -17.92 18.81
N PHE A 124 -6.48 -18.82 17.89
CA PHE A 124 -7.43 -19.72 17.31
C PHE A 124 -7.94 -20.48 18.50
N SER A 125 -9.26 -20.40 18.66
CA SER A 125 -9.90 -21.09 19.76
C SER A 125 -9.39 -22.53 19.74
N ASP A 126 -9.24 -23.16 20.90
CA ASP A 126 -8.77 -24.56 20.94
C ASP A 126 -9.63 -25.44 20.00
N VAL A 127 -10.89 -25.05 19.79
CA VAL A 127 -11.82 -25.58 18.80
C VAL A 127 -11.32 -25.45 17.35
N GLU A 128 -10.83 -24.29 16.92
CA GLU A 128 -10.29 -24.09 15.57
C GLU A 128 -8.98 -24.86 15.35
N LYS A 129 -8.11 -24.92 16.37
CA LYS A 129 -6.89 -25.74 16.32
C LYS A 129 -7.21 -27.23 16.20
N GLU A 130 -8.21 -27.69 16.96
CA GLU A 130 -8.70 -29.06 16.89
C GLU A 130 -9.34 -29.38 15.53
N ARG A 131 -10.15 -28.47 14.97
CA ARG A 131 -10.71 -28.62 13.61
C ARG A 131 -9.62 -28.69 12.55
N ALA A 132 -8.62 -27.81 12.63
CA ALA A 132 -7.49 -27.82 11.71
C ALA A 132 -6.59 -29.05 11.89
N ALA A 133 -6.62 -29.73 13.03
CA ALA A 133 -5.97 -31.03 13.23
C ALA A 133 -6.79 -32.17 12.62
N LYS A 134 -8.12 -32.19 12.80
CA LYS A 134 -9.01 -33.21 12.21
C LYS A 134 -9.09 -33.14 10.68
N ALA A 135 -8.97 -31.95 10.10
CA ALA A 135 -8.95 -31.74 8.66
C ALA A 135 -7.76 -32.42 7.96
N VAL A 136 -6.71 -32.76 8.71
CA VAL A 136 -5.46 -33.33 8.20
C VAL A 136 -5.63 -34.77 7.71
N ASP A 137 -6.65 -35.48 8.21
CA ASP A 137 -6.87 -36.90 7.90
C ASP A 137 -7.64 -37.13 6.59
N ILE A 138 -7.98 -36.06 5.86
CA ILE A 138 -8.74 -36.15 4.60
C ILE A 138 -7.79 -36.25 3.44
N HIS A 139 -7.72 -37.43 2.82
CA HIS A 139 -7.00 -37.62 1.56
C HIS A 139 -7.79 -37.03 0.39
N GLN A 140 -7.09 -36.24 -0.41
CA GLN A 140 -7.59 -35.74 -1.67
C GLN A 140 -6.85 -36.47 -2.78
N THR A 141 -7.50 -37.46 -3.40
CA THR A 141 -6.99 -38.11 -4.61
C THR A 141 -7.76 -37.57 -5.80
N SER A 142 -7.04 -36.98 -6.76
CA SER A 142 -7.62 -36.56 -8.04
C SER A 142 -6.74 -37.04 -9.18
N SER A 143 -7.35 -37.57 -10.23
CA SER A 143 -6.63 -37.86 -11.47
C SER A 143 -6.71 -36.64 -12.38
N LEU A 144 -5.58 -36.22 -12.94
CA LEU A 144 -5.54 -35.10 -13.86
C LEU A 144 -6.04 -35.58 -15.24
N PRO A 145 -7.17 -35.06 -15.75
CA PRO A 145 -7.66 -35.46 -17.05
C PRO A 145 -6.72 -34.97 -18.15
N ARG A 146 -6.83 -35.59 -19.32
CA ARG A 146 -6.17 -35.06 -20.52
C ARG A 146 -6.75 -33.70 -20.90
N PHE A 147 -5.89 -32.69 -20.96
CA PHE A 147 -6.28 -31.31 -21.22
C PHE A 147 -6.87 -31.15 -22.61
N ASP A 148 -6.39 -31.87 -23.63
CA ASP A 148 -6.91 -31.76 -24.99
C ASP A 148 -8.37 -32.21 -25.09
N ILE A 149 -8.74 -33.25 -24.34
CA ILE A 149 -10.13 -33.73 -24.25
C ILE A 149 -10.98 -32.72 -23.50
N LEU A 150 -10.49 -32.26 -22.34
CA LEU A 150 -11.22 -31.33 -21.48
C LEU A 150 -11.44 -29.97 -22.15
N ALA A 151 -10.43 -29.42 -22.82
CA ALA A 151 -10.51 -28.15 -23.55
C ALA A 151 -11.48 -28.23 -24.74
N LYS A 152 -11.46 -29.33 -25.53
CA LYS A 152 -12.44 -29.55 -26.59
C LYS A 152 -13.87 -29.60 -26.04
N HIS A 153 -14.08 -30.29 -24.93
CA HIS A 153 -15.39 -30.38 -24.30
C HIS A 153 -15.87 -29.00 -23.81
N LEU A 154 -15.00 -28.26 -23.13
CA LEU A 154 -15.30 -26.90 -22.65
C LEU A 154 -15.70 -25.98 -23.82
N LEU A 155 -14.90 -25.97 -24.90
CA LEU A 155 -15.19 -25.16 -26.08
C LEU A 155 -16.49 -25.59 -26.78
N GLN A 156 -16.75 -26.89 -26.89
CA GLN A 156 -18.01 -27.40 -27.43
C GLN A 156 -19.21 -26.92 -26.60
N HIS A 157 -19.10 -26.92 -25.27
CA HIS A 157 -20.15 -26.43 -24.39
C HIS A 157 -20.38 -24.91 -24.53
N LEU A 158 -19.29 -24.12 -24.60
CA LEU A 158 -19.36 -22.67 -24.81
C LEU A 158 -19.92 -22.27 -26.18
N CYS A 159 -19.68 -23.08 -27.21
CA CYS A 159 -20.25 -22.87 -28.54
C CYS A 159 -21.69 -23.36 -28.66
N SER A 160 -22.16 -24.21 -27.75
CA SER A 160 -23.51 -24.78 -27.78
C SER A 160 -24.61 -23.73 -27.53
N ASP A 161 -25.85 -24.08 -27.87
CA ASP A 161 -27.03 -23.27 -27.53
C ASP A 161 -27.39 -23.37 -26.04
N THR A 162 -26.82 -24.36 -25.33
CA THR A 162 -26.97 -24.54 -23.88
C THR A 162 -25.95 -23.74 -23.06
N CYS A 163 -25.09 -22.95 -23.72
CA CYS A 163 -24.10 -22.12 -23.04
C CYS A 163 -24.79 -21.18 -22.03
N PRO A 164 -24.37 -21.15 -20.74
CA PRO A 164 -24.98 -20.27 -19.76
C PRO A 164 -24.90 -18.79 -20.19
N ALA A 165 -25.95 -18.01 -19.90
CA ALA A 165 -26.06 -16.62 -20.36
C ALA A 165 -24.85 -15.74 -19.96
N VAL A 166 -24.25 -16.01 -18.80
CA VAL A 166 -23.05 -15.31 -18.30
C VAL A 166 -21.83 -15.50 -19.23
N PHE A 167 -21.80 -16.54 -20.06
CA PHE A 167 -20.74 -16.80 -21.05
C PHE A 167 -21.03 -16.26 -22.45
N THR A 168 -22.20 -15.64 -22.67
CA THR A 168 -22.56 -15.09 -23.98
C THR A 168 -21.51 -14.10 -24.47
N HIS A 169 -20.90 -13.33 -23.56
CA HIS A 169 -19.79 -12.42 -23.90
C HIS A 169 -18.59 -13.16 -24.51
N TYR A 170 -18.15 -14.27 -23.91
CA TYR A 170 -17.06 -15.09 -24.42
C TYR A 170 -17.44 -15.77 -25.73
N LYS A 171 -18.68 -16.28 -25.85
CA LYS A 171 -19.19 -16.86 -27.10
C LYS A 171 -19.10 -15.86 -28.26
N LEU A 172 -19.46 -14.59 -28.02
CA LEU A 172 -19.36 -13.52 -29.01
C LEU A 172 -17.92 -13.15 -29.37
N GLN A 173 -17.01 -13.13 -28.39
CA GLN A 173 -15.59 -12.84 -28.64
C GLN A 173 -14.86 -13.97 -29.37
N LEU A 174 -15.35 -15.21 -29.21
CA LEU A 174 -14.85 -16.39 -29.91
C LEU A 174 -15.44 -16.56 -31.31
N ASP A 175 -16.42 -15.74 -31.71
CA ASP A 175 -17.04 -15.84 -33.02
C ASP A 175 -16.03 -15.63 -34.16
N GLY A 176 -16.04 -16.55 -35.12
CA GLY A 176 -15.08 -16.61 -36.22
C GLY A 176 -13.68 -17.14 -35.85
N ILE A 177 -13.43 -17.55 -34.61
CA ILE A 177 -12.20 -18.27 -34.22
C ILE A 177 -12.45 -19.77 -34.39
N ASP A 178 -11.60 -20.44 -35.15
CA ASP A 178 -11.64 -21.90 -35.30
C ASP A 178 -11.38 -22.57 -33.94
N SER A 179 -12.34 -23.37 -33.47
CA SER A 179 -12.29 -23.98 -32.14
C SER A 179 -11.14 -24.99 -31.99
N SER A 180 -10.71 -25.64 -33.06
CA SER A 180 -9.54 -26.53 -33.04
C SER A 180 -8.26 -25.75 -32.81
N LYS A 181 -8.08 -24.63 -33.54
CA LYS A 181 -6.94 -23.72 -33.35
C LYS A 181 -6.93 -23.09 -31.98
N LEU A 182 -8.10 -22.72 -31.45
CA LEU A 182 -8.21 -22.22 -30.09
C LEU A 182 -7.81 -23.28 -29.07
N CYS A 183 -8.28 -24.52 -29.23
CA CYS A 183 -7.87 -25.62 -28.38
C CYS A 183 -6.34 -25.82 -28.41
N GLU A 184 -5.74 -25.89 -29.60
CA GLU A 184 -4.28 -26.02 -29.75
C GLU A 184 -3.52 -24.89 -29.05
N ASP A 185 -4.02 -23.66 -29.15
CA ASP A 185 -3.42 -22.50 -28.49
C ASP A 185 -3.47 -22.61 -26.97
N LEU A 186 -4.65 -22.95 -26.41
CA LEU A 186 -4.83 -23.14 -24.98
C LEU A 186 -3.89 -24.25 -24.46
N ILE A 187 -3.82 -25.39 -25.14
CA ILE A 187 -2.92 -26.49 -24.76
C ILE A 187 -1.44 -26.09 -24.84
N SER A 188 -1.07 -25.29 -25.85
CA SER A 188 0.31 -24.82 -26.00
C SER A 188 0.74 -23.83 -24.91
N ALA A 189 -0.20 -23.19 -24.22
CA ALA A 189 0.07 -22.27 -23.13
C ALA A 189 0.33 -22.98 -21.78
N ILE A 190 -0.11 -24.24 -21.63
CA ILE A 190 0.05 -25.01 -20.39
C ILE A 190 1.51 -25.38 -20.18
N ASP A 191 2.00 -25.22 -18.95
CA ASP A 191 3.38 -25.53 -18.56
C ASP A 191 3.68 -27.03 -18.85
N PRO A 192 4.78 -27.36 -19.55
CA PRO A 192 5.05 -28.74 -19.96
C PRO A 192 5.13 -29.73 -18.79
N GLN A 193 5.59 -29.28 -17.63
CA GLN A 193 5.70 -30.10 -16.43
C GLN A 193 4.33 -30.41 -15.83
N ILE A 194 3.35 -29.50 -15.97
CA ILE A 194 1.95 -29.77 -15.62
C ILE A 194 1.32 -30.74 -16.62
N ARG A 195 1.63 -30.60 -17.92
CA ARG A 195 1.17 -31.54 -18.94
C ARG A 195 1.73 -32.95 -18.74
N ALA A 196 2.93 -33.07 -18.19
CA ALA A 196 3.52 -34.37 -17.86
C ALA A 196 2.70 -35.17 -16.84
N LEU A 197 1.82 -34.51 -16.09
CA LEU A 197 0.90 -35.14 -15.13
C LEU A 197 -0.43 -35.60 -15.76
N GLU A 198 -0.68 -35.35 -17.06
CA GLU A 198 -1.92 -35.77 -17.73
C GLU A 198 -2.12 -37.29 -17.62
N GLY A 199 -3.29 -37.71 -17.13
CA GLY A 199 -3.65 -39.11 -16.93
C GLY A 199 -3.08 -39.74 -15.66
N GLN A 200 -2.34 -38.99 -14.84
CA GLN A 200 -1.77 -39.46 -13.58
C GLN A 200 -2.63 -39.04 -12.39
N GLU A 201 -2.48 -39.75 -11.28
CA GLU A 201 -2.99 -39.30 -9.99
C GLU A 201 -2.12 -38.15 -9.48
N ILE A 202 -2.75 -37.08 -9.00
CA ILE A 202 -2.09 -35.92 -8.41
C ILE A 202 -2.00 -36.14 -6.91
N ASP A 203 -0.79 -36.06 -6.42
CA ASP A 203 -0.45 -36.12 -5.01
C ASP A 203 0.53 -34.98 -4.65
N ARG A 204 0.93 -34.91 -3.38
CA ARG A 204 1.89 -33.91 -2.92
C ARG A 204 3.25 -34.03 -3.64
N ASP A 205 3.74 -35.25 -3.86
CA ASP A 205 5.09 -35.49 -4.35
C ASP A 205 5.24 -35.12 -5.83
N SER A 206 4.23 -35.42 -6.64
CA SER A 206 4.15 -34.97 -8.03
C SER A 206 4.14 -33.45 -8.14
N LEU A 207 3.35 -32.75 -7.31
CA LEU A 207 3.34 -31.28 -7.26
C LEU A 207 4.68 -30.70 -6.78
N GLN A 208 5.31 -31.33 -5.79
CA GLN A 208 6.64 -30.94 -5.34
C GLN A 208 7.69 -31.16 -6.43
N GLY A 209 7.59 -32.25 -7.20
CA GLY A 209 8.43 -32.50 -8.37
C GLY A 209 8.30 -31.39 -9.42
N VAL A 210 7.08 -30.93 -9.69
CA VAL A 210 6.85 -29.75 -10.56
C VAL A 210 7.52 -28.51 -9.97
N LYS A 211 7.34 -28.23 -8.67
CA LYS A 211 7.96 -27.07 -8.00
C LYS A 211 9.48 -27.07 -8.12
N GLU A 212 10.13 -28.20 -7.86
CA GLU A 212 11.60 -28.29 -7.98
C GLU A 212 12.05 -28.13 -9.44
N SER A 213 11.32 -28.72 -10.40
CA SER A 213 11.65 -28.59 -11.82
C SER A 213 11.50 -27.16 -12.37
N GLN A 214 10.65 -26.35 -11.73
CA GLN A 214 10.41 -24.95 -12.09
C GLN A 214 11.36 -23.97 -11.40
N LYS A 215 12.09 -24.41 -10.36
CA LYS A 215 12.93 -23.56 -9.50
C LYS A 215 14.04 -22.82 -10.26
N ASP A 216 14.56 -23.44 -11.32
CA ASP A 216 15.65 -22.89 -12.12
C ASP A 216 15.16 -21.96 -13.24
N ASP A 217 13.85 -21.75 -13.41
CA ASP A 217 13.30 -20.80 -14.38
C ASP A 217 13.40 -19.36 -13.84
N PRO A 218 14.32 -18.51 -14.36
CA PRO A 218 14.50 -17.15 -13.84
C PRO A 218 13.29 -16.25 -14.07
N VAL A 219 12.41 -16.62 -15.01
CA VAL A 219 11.20 -15.87 -15.34
C VAL A 219 9.94 -16.64 -14.94
N LEU A 220 10.06 -17.59 -13.99
CA LEU A 220 8.98 -18.48 -13.57
C LEU A 220 7.66 -17.74 -13.37
N PHE A 221 7.69 -16.64 -12.62
CA PHE A 221 6.51 -15.82 -12.33
C PHE A 221 6.50 -14.47 -13.08
N GLU A 222 7.51 -14.17 -13.91
CA GLU A 222 7.60 -12.92 -14.70
C GLU A 222 6.84 -13.04 -16.03
N CYS A 223 5.60 -13.50 -15.96
CA CYS A 223 4.74 -13.67 -17.12
C CYS A 223 3.26 -13.46 -16.79
N ASP A 224 2.48 -13.21 -17.85
CA ASP A 224 1.03 -13.34 -17.83
C ASP A 224 0.66 -14.82 -17.86
N GLY A 225 -0.19 -15.25 -16.93
CA GLY A 225 -0.63 -16.64 -16.88
C GLY A 225 -1.32 -17.02 -15.57
N GLY A 226 -1.28 -18.31 -15.28
CA GLY A 226 -1.91 -18.91 -14.11
C GLY A 226 -0.92 -19.64 -13.22
N TYR A 227 -1.27 -19.73 -11.95
CA TYR A 227 -0.49 -20.39 -10.92
C TYR A 227 -1.40 -21.24 -10.03
N MET A 228 -0.79 -22.19 -9.34
CA MET A 228 -1.41 -22.93 -8.25
C MET A 228 -0.65 -22.61 -6.97
N ASP A 229 -1.39 -22.36 -5.90
CA ASP A 229 -0.89 -22.50 -4.53
C ASP A 229 -1.39 -23.84 -3.96
N TYR A 230 -0.49 -24.78 -3.72
CA TYR A 230 -0.82 -26.01 -3.01
C TYR A 230 -0.32 -25.93 -1.57
N ILE A 231 -1.25 -25.94 -0.63
CA ILE A 231 -0.97 -25.89 0.80
C ILE A 231 -0.63 -27.29 1.27
N THR A 232 0.52 -27.48 1.91
CA THR A 232 0.91 -28.73 2.57
C THR A 232 0.85 -28.59 4.09
N ASP A 233 0.71 -29.70 4.83
CA ASP A 233 0.77 -29.72 6.30
C ASP A 233 1.91 -30.63 6.77
N THR A 234 2.74 -30.19 7.70
CA THR A 234 3.88 -30.98 8.18
C THR A 234 3.47 -32.16 9.07
N ARG A 235 2.22 -32.18 9.57
CA ARG A 235 1.72 -33.26 10.44
C ARG A 235 1.27 -34.49 9.66
N ASN A 236 0.90 -34.34 8.39
CA ASN A 236 0.55 -35.44 7.50
C ASN A 236 1.13 -35.20 6.11
N HIS A 237 1.95 -36.14 5.67
CA HIS A 237 2.61 -36.07 4.38
C HIS A 237 1.62 -36.03 3.20
N GLU A 238 0.47 -36.70 3.34
CA GLU A 238 -0.54 -36.84 2.29
C GLU A 238 -1.52 -35.66 2.23
N TYR A 239 -1.46 -34.74 3.20
CA TYR A 239 -2.32 -33.55 3.18
C TYR A 239 -1.80 -32.55 2.14
N PHE A 240 -2.67 -32.20 1.19
CA PHE A 240 -2.51 -31.02 0.38
C PHE A 240 -3.87 -30.39 0.01
N ARG A 241 -3.90 -29.07 -0.23
CA ARG A 241 -5.06 -28.35 -0.77
C ARG A 241 -4.64 -27.39 -1.87
N MET A 242 -5.32 -27.45 -3.02
CA MET A 242 -4.96 -26.65 -4.20
C MET A 242 -5.87 -25.43 -4.35
N TYR A 243 -5.28 -24.28 -4.66
CA TYR A 243 -5.94 -23.05 -5.04
C TYR A 243 -5.39 -22.55 -6.37
N ILE A 244 -6.25 -22.41 -7.36
CA ILE A 244 -5.89 -21.89 -8.68
C ILE A 244 -6.09 -20.38 -8.68
N GLY A 245 -5.15 -19.66 -9.28
CA GLY A 245 -5.30 -18.25 -9.56
C GLY A 245 -4.63 -17.84 -10.87
N GLN A 246 -4.87 -16.60 -11.27
CA GLN A 246 -4.31 -16.01 -12.47
C GLN A 246 -3.89 -14.56 -12.26
N GLY A 247 -3.07 -14.05 -13.16
CA GLY A 247 -2.74 -12.63 -13.21
C GLY A 247 -1.86 -12.26 -14.41
N GLN A 248 -2.00 -11.01 -14.86
CA GLN A 248 -1.17 -10.42 -15.92
C GLN A 248 0.33 -10.44 -15.58
N ALA A 249 0.65 -10.42 -14.29
CA ALA A 249 1.99 -10.65 -13.77
C ALA A 249 1.89 -11.59 -12.56
N ILE A 250 2.08 -12.89 -12.78
CA ILE A 250 2.00 -13.91 -11.72
C ILE A 250 2.86 -13.51 -10.51
N LYS A 251 4.05 -12.94 -10.73
CA LYS A 251 4.97 -12.48 -9.69
C LYS A 251 4.33 -11.48 -8.74
N VAL A 252 3.57 -10.52 -9.28
CA VAL A 252 2.86 -9.52 -8.46
C VAL A 252 1.81 -10.24 -7.62
N ARG A 253 1.00 -11.10 -8.25
CA ARG A 253 -0.10 -11.79 -7.57
C ARG A 253 0.37 -12.77 -6.48
N VAL A 254 1.41 -13.56 -6.75
CA VAL A 254 2.05 -14.44 -5.76
C VAL A 254 2.63 -13.62 -4.62
N SER A 255 3.22 -12.45 -4.91
CA SER A 255 3.70 -11.55 -3.86
C SER A 255 2.55 -11.01 -3.00
N GLU A 256 1.42 -10.64 -3.59
CA GLU A 256 0.22 -10.23 -2.84
C GLU A 256 -0.29 -11.33 -1.90
N HIS A 257 -0.30 -12.59 -2.37
CA HIS A 257 -0.65 -13.73 -1.52
C HIS A 257 0.33 -13.89 -0.35
N LYS A 258 1.64 -13.92 -0.64
CA LYS A 258 2.68 -14.02 0.40
C LYS A 258 2.54 -12.92 1.44
N GLU A 259 2.23 -11.71 1.01
CA GLU A 259 1.95 -10.59 1.92
C GLU A 259 0.69 -10.85 2.75
N SER A 260 -0.43 -11.23 2.14
CA SER A 260 -1.67 -11.55 2.89
C SER A 260 -1.42 -12.59 3.96
N ILE A 261 -0.68 -13.64 3.62
CA ILE A 261 -0.34 -14.74 4.54
C ILE A 261 0.55 -14.23 5.68
N ALA A 262 1.60 -13.47 5.36
CA ALA A 262 2.48 -12.87 6.36
C ALA A 262 1.74 -11.91 7.31
N TRP A 263 0.65 -11.28 6.85
CA TRP A 263 -0.21 -10.43 7.66
C TRP A 263 -1.25 -11.18 8.50
N GLY A 264 -1.32 -12.51 8.38
CA GLY A 264 -2.37 -13.30 9.02
C GLY A 264 -3.77 -12.94 8.49
N ASP A 265 -3.87 -12.56 7.21
CA ASP A 265 -5.17 -12.36 6.56
C ASP A 265 -5.97 -13.65 6.65
N ILE A 266 -7.24 -13.55 7.03
CA ILE A 266 -8.17 -14.70 7.12
C ILE A 266 -9.47 -14.39 6.37
N THR A 267 -9.47 -13.37 5.52
CA THR A 267 -10.68 -12.86 4.87
C THR A 267 -11.12 -13.66 3.66
N SER A 268 -10.29 -14.59 3.18
CA SER A 268 -10.60 -15.55 2.13
C SER A 268 -10.50 -16.97 2.68
N LEU A 269 -11.20 -17.91 2.04
CA LEU A 269 -11.10 -19.33 2.39
C LEU A 269 -9.65 -19.82 2.27
N HIS A 270 -8.95 -19.40 1.22
CA HIS A 270 -7.54 -19.71 0.97
C HIS A 270 -6.66 -19.33 2.18
N TYR A 271 -6.77 -18.09 2.66
CA TYR A 271 -5.95 -17.64 3.78
C TYR A 271 -6.44 -18.19 5.13
N TYR A 272 -7.74 -18.42 5.27
CA TYR A 272 -8.29 -19.13 6.42
C TYR A 272 -7.79 -20.57 6.53
N ILE A 273 -7.60 -21.28 5.42
CA ILE A 273 -6.96 -22.61 5.48
C ILE A 273 -5.51 -22.48 5.94
N LEU A 274 -4.78 -21.43 5.60
CA LEU A 274 -3.41 -21.27 6.12
C LEU A 274 -3.36 -21.04 7.64
N THR A 275 -4.50 -20.84 8.31
CA THR A 275 -4.56 -20.69 9.77
C THR A 275 -4.43 -21.97 10.57
N GLY A 276 -4.21 -23.13 9.94
CA GLY A 276 -3.92 -24.38 10.65
C GLY A 276 -2.65 -24.39 11.50
N GLY A 277 -2.08 -23.20 11.76
CA GLY A 277 -0.89 -22.94 12.54
C GLY A 277 0.38 -23.01 11.72
N GLN A 278 1.50 -23.02 12.43
CA GLN A 278 2.85 -23.15 11.90
C GLN A 278 3.11 -24.43 11.08
N PHE A 279 2.16 -25.36 11.03
CA PHE A 279 2.31 -26.63 10.30
C PHE A 279 1.99 -26.50 8.82
N ARG A 280 1.31 -25.43 8.39
CA ARG A 280 0.89 -25.27 6.99
C ARG A 280 1.87 -24.41 6.21
N THR A 281 2.12 -24.80 4.97
CA THR A 281 3.04 -24.10 4.07
C THR A 281 2.38 -23.92 2.72
N THR A 282 2.44 -22.70 2.19
CA THR A 282 2.03 -22.35 0.82
C THR A 282 3.13 -22.71 -0.17
N ASN A 283 2.75 -23.27 -1.32
CA ASN A 283 3.70 -23.67 -2.36
C ASN A 283 3.18 -23.24 -3.72
N PHE A 284 3.86 -22.28 -4.34
CA PHE A 284 3.46 -21.74 -5.63
C PHE A 284 4.17 -22.44 -6.78
N ILE A 285 3.40 -22.85 -7.79
CA ILE A 285 3.88 -23.34 -9.09
C ILE A 285 3.17 -22.62 -10.23
N ARG A 286 3.83 -22.49 -11.38
CA ARG A 286 3.19 -21.97 -12.60
C ARG A 286 2.39 -23.09 -13.27
N LEU A 287 1.16 -22.78 -13.67
CA LEU A 287 0.28 -23.71 -14.39
C LEU A 287 0.34 -23.53 -15.90
N TYR A 288 0.31 -22.27 -16.33
CA TYR A 288 0.33 -21.90 -17.73
C TYR A 288 0.91 -20.50 -17.90
N ARG A 289 1.40 -20.21 -19.11
CA ARG A 289 1.89 -18.90 -19.51
C ARG A 289 1.21 -18.49 -20.81
N LEU A 290 0.63 -17.30 -20.83
CA LEU A 290 0.19 -16.71 -22.08
C LEU A 290 1.39 -16.30 -22.93
N LEU A 291 1.51 -16.95 -24.08
CA LEU A 291 2.55 -16.64 -25.05
C LEU A 291 2.18 -15.36 -25.81
N PRO A 292 3.03 -14.32 -25.82
CA PRO A 292 2.75 -13.07 -26.54
C PRO A 292 2.71 -13.27 -28.06
N ASN A 293 3.33 -14.34 -28.56
CA ASN A 293 3.35 -14.70 -29.98
C ASN A 293 2.42 -15.89 -30.29
N SER A 294 1.26 -15.95 -29.63
CA SER A 294 0.23 -16.92 -29.99
C SER A 294 -0.06 -16.87 -31.49
N PHE A 295 -0.19 -18.01 -32.13
CA PHE A 295 -0.52 -18.09 -33.55
C PHE A 295 -1.96 -17.61 -33.86
N LEU A 296 -2.81 -17.48 -32.84
CA LEU A 296 -4.11 -16.81 -32.96
C LEU A 296 -3.97 -15.30 -33.12
N ILE A 297 -2.91 -14.71 -32.57
CA ILE A 297 -2.62 -13.29 -32.65
C ILE A 297 -1.96 -12.99 -34.01
N LYS A 298 -2.80 -12.64 -34.98
CA LYS A 298 -2.33 -12.16 -36.30
C LYS A 298 -1.54 -10.86 -36.12
N LYS A 299 -0.41 -10.72 -36.82
CA LYS A 299 0.45 -9.51 -36.76
C LYS A 299 -0.28 -8.18 -37.03
N ASN A 300 -1.42 -8.22 -37.72
CA ASN A 300 -2.21 -7.03 -38.08
C ASN A 300 -3.45 -6.85 -37.17
N MET A 301 -3.59 -7.64 -36.11
CA MET A 301 -4.67 -7.49 -35.14
C MET A 301 -4.45 -6.20 -34.33
N ARG A 302 -5.51 -5.40 -34.14
CA ARG A 302 -5.45 -4.21 -33.29
C ARG A 302 -5.21 -4.61 -31.84
N ASN A 303 -4.47 -3.79 -31.08
CA ASN A 303 -4.12 -4.07 -29.68
C ASN A 303 -5.35 -4.36 -28.81
N GLU A 304 -6.43 -3.59 -28.94
CA GLU A 304 -7.71 -3.83 -28.24
C GLU A 304 -8.24 -5.25 -28.46
N LYS A 305 -8.20 -5.74 -29.70
CA LYS A 305 -8.66 -7.09 -30.03
C LYS A 305 -7.70 -8.17 -29.50
N VAL A 306 -6.41 -7.86 -29.41
CA VAL A 306 -5.41 -8.74 -28.78
C VAL A 306 -5.66 -8.86 -27.28
N GLU A 307 -5.93 -7.74 -26.59
CA GLU A 307 -6.24 -7.73 -25.16
C GLU A 307 -7.54 -8.46 -24.85
N GLN A 308 -8.61 -8.21 -25.62
CA GLN A 308 -9.86 -8.97 -25.50
C GLN A 308 -9.62 -10.47 -25.69
N LEU A 309 -8.87 -10.87 -26.72
CA LEU A 309 -8.55 -12.27 -26.94
C LEU A 309 -7.71 -12.86 -25.79
N ASN A 310 -6.74 -12.11 -25.26
CA ASN A 310 -5.95 -12.55 -24.11
C ASN A 310 -6.80 -12.68 -22.85
N GLU A 311 -7.77 -11.80 -22.62
CA GLU A 311 -8.75 -11.93 -21.54
C GLU A 311 -9.57 -13.21 -21.67
N VAL A 312 -10.10 -13.52 -22.86
CA VAL A 312 -10.79 -14.79 -23.10
C VAL A 312 -9.87 -15.97 -22.81
N ARG A 313 -8.65 -15.96 -23.34
CA ARG A 313 -7.67 -17.04 -23.16
C ARG A 313 -7.34 -17.25 -21.68
N ARG A 314 -7.15 -16.16 -20.91
CA ARG A 314 -6.94 -16.17 -19.46
C ARG A 314 -8.11 -16.87 -18.75
N THR A 315 -9.34 -16.41 -18.98
CA THR A 315 -10.52 -17.00 -18.35
C THR A 315 -10.70 -18.46 -18.71
N LEU A 316 -10.50 -18.85 -19.98
CA LEU A 316 -10.62 -20.23 -20.41
C LEU A 316 -9.55 -21.13 -19.81
N LEU A 317 -8.30 -20.65 -19.69
CA LEU A 317 -7.23 -21.41 -19.05
C LEU A 317 -7.45 -21.54 -17.54
N GLU A 318 -7.88 -20.48 -16.84
CA GLU A 318 -8.26 -20.58 -15.44
C GLU A 318 -9.40 -21.59 -15.22
N LEU A 319 -10.44 -21.52 -16.05
CA LEU A 319 -11.55 -22.47 -15.99
C LEU A 319 -11.08 -23.91 -16.28
N LEU A 320 -10.23 -24.09 -17.30
CA LEU A 320 -9.64 -25.39 -17.62
C LEU A 320 -8.84 -25.97 -16.43
N MET A 321 -8.02 -25.15 -15.78
CA MET A 321 -7.23 -25.55 -14.61
C MET A 321 -8.11 -25.88 -13.40
N THR A 322 -9.12 -25.05 -13.10
CA THR A 322 -10.03 -25.29 -11.98
C THR A 322 -10.85 -26.57 -12.17
N LEU A 323 -11.24 -26.88 -13.41
CA LEU A 323 -11.88 -28.15 -13.77
C LEU A 323 -10.90 -29.33 -13.66
N ALA A 324 -9.71 -29.21 -14.24
CA ALA A 324 -8.73 -30.30 -14.27
C ALA A 324 -8.26 -30.71 -12.86
N PHE A 325 -8.01 -29.74 -12.00
CA PHE A 325 -7.60 -29.96 -10.61
C PHE A 325 -8.76 -30.08 -9.62
N GLN A 326 -10.01 -29.98 -10.10
CA GLN A 326 -11.23 -30.12 -9.31
C GLN A 326 -11.26 -29.17 -8.09
N THR A 327 -10.82 -27.93 -8.28
CA THR A 327 -10.73 -26.94 -7.19
C THR A 327 -12.02 -26.15 -6.96
N LEU A 328 -13.06 -26.40 -7.77
CA LEU A 328 -14.41 -25.85 -7.56
C LEU A 328 -15.30 -26.89 -6.87
N PRO A 329 -16.33 -26.47 -6.13
CA PRO A 329 -17.35 -27.38 -5.60
C PRO A 329 -17.90 -28.30 -6.69
N ALA A 330 -18.17 -29.56 -6.35
CA ALA A 330 -18.69 -30.54 -7.30
C ALA A 330 -19.95 -30.04 -8.01
N THR A 331 -20.88 -29.40 -7.30
CA THR A 331 -22.09 -28.76 -7.85
C THR A 331 -21.78 -27.71 -8.92
N GLU A 332 -20.75 -26.88 -8.71
CA GLU A 332 -20.28 -25.93 -9.70
C GLU A 332 -19.64 -26.69 -10.87
N LEU A 333 -18.72 -27.63 -10.62
CA LEU A 333 -18.11 -28.49 -11.65
C LEU A 333 -19.16 -29.19 -12.52
N GLN A 334 -20.27 -29.67 -11.94
CA GLN A 334 -21.39 -30.31 -12.62
C GLN A 334 -22.14 -29.36 -13.55
N GLN A 335 -22.25 -28.08 -13.16
CA GLN A 335 -22.79 -27.03 -14.03
C GLN A 335 -21.93 -26.84 -15.29
N TRP A 336 -20.61 -27.02 -15.18
CA TRP A 336 -19.64 -26.89 -16.30
C TRP A 336 -19.46 -28.18 -17.10
N LEU A 337 -19.63 -29.33 -16.46
CA LEU A 337 -19.50 -30.68 -17.02
C LEU A 337 -20.80 -31.46 -16.80
N PRO A 338 -21.88 -31.19 -17.57
CA PRO A 338 -23.18 -31.85 -17.42
C PRO A 338 -23.14 -33.39 -17.58
N MET A 339 -22.00 -33.97 -17.99
CA MET A 339 -21.77 -35.41 -17.95
C MET A 339 -21.63 -36.00 -16.54
N ILE A 340 -21.39 -35.18 -15.51
CA ILE A 340 -21.33 -35.62 -14.11
C ILE A 340 -22.69 -35.34 -13.44
N ASN A 341 -23.74 -36.01 -13.89
CA ASN A 341 -25.11 -35.94 -13.34
C ASN A 341 -25.87 -34.60 -13.44
N LYS A 342 -27.11 -34.71 -13.93
CA LYS A 342 -28.04 -33.61 -14.24
C LYS A 342 -28.61 -32.97 -12.96
N GLY A 343 -28.06 -31.84 -12.54
CA GLY A 343 -28.64 -30.98 -11.51
C GLY A 343 -28.28 -29.52 -11.76
N GLY A 344 -29.19 -28.74 -12.32
CA GLY A 344 -28.96 -27.32 -12.60
C GLY A 344 -29.00 -26.49 -11.31
N VAL A 345 -27.91 -25.79 -11.01
CA VAL A 345 -27.87 -24.74 -9.98
C VAL A 345 -27.48 -23.43 -10.66
N VAL A 346 -28.26 -22.39 -10.38
CA VAL A 346 -28.08 -21.04 -10.92
C VAL A 346 -26.96 -20.33 -10.17
N HIS A 347 -26.03 -19.72 -10.89
CA HIS A 347 -25.06 -18.75 -10.36
C HIS A 347 -25.80 -17.52 -9.83
N ASN A 348 -26.23 -17.55 -8.58
CA ASN A 348 -26.55 -16.36 -7.80
C ASN A 348 -26.50 -16.75 -6.32
N ASP A 349 -25.30 -16.89 -5.79
CA ASP A 349 -24.85 -16.17 -4.60
C ASP A 349 -23.49 -16.72 -4.18
N ARG A 350 -22.47 -15.85 -4.06
CA ARG A 350 -21.24 -16.24 -3.33
C ARG A 350 -21.57 -16.76 -1.93
N GLN A 351 -22.73 -16.37 -1.39
CA GLN A 351 -23.26 -16.89 -0.14
C GLN A 351 -23.70 -18.35 -0.26
N SER A 352 -24.44 -18.72 -1.31
CA SER A 352 -24.86 -20.10 -1.57
C SER A 352 -23.68 -21.07 -1.71
N SER A 353 -22.66 -20.72 -2.51
CA SER A 353 -21.44 -21.54 -2.61
C SER A 353 -20.70 -21.65 -1.27
N ARG A 354 -20.75 -20.59 -0.45
CA ARG A 354 -20.22 -20.65 0.93
C ARG A 354 -21.05 -21.61 1.79
N GLU A 355 -22.37 -21.49 1.81
CA GLU A 355 -23.23 -22.37 2.61
C GLU A 355 -23.08 -23.85 2.24
N GLN A 356 -22.80 -24.18 0.96
CA GLN A 356 -22.50 -25.55 0.54
C GLN A 356 -21.27 -26.15 1.22
N LEU A 357 -20.30 -25.32 1.64
CA LEU A 357 -19.12 -25.81 2.35
C LEU A 357 -19.48 -26.46 3.69
N ARG A 358 -20.62 -26.14 4.30
CA ARG A 358 -21.12 -26.80 5.52
C ARG A 358 -21.30 -28.31 5.36
N LEU A 359 -21.50 -28.77 4.13
CA LEU A 359 -21.64 -30.19 3.79
C LEU A 359 -20.29 -30.89 3.58
N SER A 360 -19.18 -30.15 3.64
CA SER A 360 -17.85 -30.72 3.50
C SER A 360 -17.54 -31.68 4.64
N GLN A 361 -16.89 -32.79 4.31
CA GLN A 361 -16.31 -33.69 5.32
C GLN A 361 -15.11 -33.05 6.03
N ASP A 362 -14.50 -32.00 5.45
CA ASP A 362 -13.48 -31.22 6.14
C ASP A 362 -14.13 -30.29 7.18
N PRO A 363 -13.89 -30.51 8.49
CA PRO A 363 -14.49 -29.69 9.54
C PRO A 363 -14.04 -28.22 9.48
N GLN A 364 -12.86 -27.93 8.94
CA GLN A 364 -12.39 -26.56 8.75
C GLN A 364 -13.13 -25.88 7.59
N LEU A 365 -13.29 -26.55 6.44
CA LEU A 365 -14.12 -26.03 5.34
C LEU A 365 -15.58 -25.86 5.78
N ALA A 366 -16.13 -26.84 6.51
CA ALA A 366 -17.49 -26.79 7.03
C ALA A 366 -17.74 -25.62 7.98
N SER A 367 -16.71 -25.17 8.71
CA SER A 367 -16.81 -24.03 9.62
C SER A 367 -16.62 -22.67 8.96
N TRP A 368 -16.08 -22.61 7.74
CA TRP A 368 -15.78 -21.35 7.06
C TRP A 368 -16.99 -20.41 6.90
N PRO A 369 -18.20 -20.89 6.57
CA PRO A 369 -19.37 -20.02 6.44
C PRO A 369 -19.68 -19.23 7.72
N ASP A 370 -19.54 -19.87 8.88
CA ASP A 370 -19.75 -19.22 10.19
C ASP A 370 -18.65 -18.20 10.48
N VAL A 371 -17.39 -18.56 10.28
CA VAL A 371 -16.25 -17.65 10.43
C VAL A 371 -16.43 -16.43 9.54
N ARG A 372 -16.81 -16.64 8.29
CA ARG A 372 -17.02 -15.56 7.33
C ARG A 372 -18.22 -14.69 7.68
N ALA A 373 -19.33 -15.28 8.12
CA ALA A 373 -20.50 -14.54 8.59
C ALA A 373 -20.13 -13.68 9.81
N GLN A 374 -19.35 -14.23 10.74
CA GLN A 374 -18.85 -13.49 11.90
C GLN A 374 -17.95 -12.32 11.49
N GLN A 375 -16.98 -12.54 10.61
CA GLN A 375 -16.13 -11.46 10.06
C GLN A 375 -16.95 -10.35 9.40
N ILE A 376 -18.00 -10.69 8.64
CA ILE A 376 -18.88 -9.70 8.01
C ILE A 376 -19.66 -8.93 9.08
N ARG A 377 -20.20 -9.61 10.11
CA ARG A 377 -20.88 -8.96 11.23
C ARG A 377 -19.94 -8.03 11.98
N ASP A 378 -18.72 -8.46 12.28
CA ASP A 378 -17.73 -7.64 12.98
C ASP A 378 -17.30 -6.45 12.12
N ARG A 379 -17.15 -6.64 10.80
CA ARG A 379 -16.92 -5.53 9.87
C ARG A 379 -18.10 -4.56 9.83
N LYS A 380 -19.34 -5.03 9.83
CA LYS A 380 -20.55 -4.18 9.87
C LYS A 380 -20.65 -3.43 11.20
N LYS A 381 -20.46 -4.11 12.34
CA LYS A 381 -20.41 -3.49 13.68
C LYS A 381 -19.30 -2.45 13.78
N GLN A 382 -18.15 -2.76 13.17
CA GLN A 382 -17.10 -1.79 13.01
C GLN A 382 -17.62 -0.62 12.16
N GLN A 383 -18.11 -0.83 10.94
CA GLN A 383 -18.61 0.24 10.06
C GLN A 383 -19.69 1.13 10.71
N SER A 384 -20.57 0.56 11.54
CA SER A 384 -21.63 1.29 12.24
C SER A 384 -21.16 2.01 13.50
N SER A 385 -19.94 1.80 13.98
CA SER A 385 -19.45 2.53 15.15
C SER A 385 -19.26 4.00 14.79
N ASN A 386 -20.10 4.88 15.32
CA ASN A 386 -19.97 6.33 15.17
C ASN A 386 -18.52 6.73 15.49
N LEU A 387 -17.83 7.28 14.49
CA LEU A 387 -16.53 7.87 14.71
C LEU A 387 -16.72 9.01 15.69
N GLY A 388 -15.94 9.00 16.77
CA GLY A 388 -15.90 10.13 17.68
C GLY A 388 -15.56 11.42 16.92
N SER A 389 -15.90 12.56 17.53
CA SER A 389 -15.47 13.85 17.02
C SER A 389 -13.94 13.90 16.93
N TYR A 390 -13.43 14.68 15.97
CA TYR A 390 -12.00 14.89 15.86
C TYR A 390 -11.51 15.61 17.12
N PRO A 391 -10.58 15.03 17.89
CA PRO A 391 -10.02 15.74 19.02
C PRO A 391 -9.28 16.98 18.52
N LYS A 392 -9.50 18.08 19.21
CA LYS A 392 -8.77 19.33 19.01
C LYS A 392 -7.30 19.11 19.40
N LEU A 393 -6.39 19.88 18.82
CA LEU A 393 -4.96 19.65 19.03
C LEU A 393 -4.57 19.74 20.51
N TYR A 394 -5.10 20.71 21.25
CA TYR A 394 -4.79 20.88 22.67
C TYR A 394 -5.26 19.70 23.54
N GLN A 395 -6.35 19.02 23.14
CA GLN A 395 -6.90 17.86 23.86
C GLN A 395 -6.00 16.62 23.75
N MET A 396 -5.09 16.56 22.78
CA MET A 396 -4.22 15.39 22.58
C MET A 396 -3.38 15.09 23.84
N GLY A 397 -2.92 16.11 24.53
CA GLY A 397 -2.16 15.95 25.77
C GLY A 397 -3.02 15.39 26.90
N ASP A 398 -4.27 15.86 27.00
CA ASP A 398 -5.25 15.40 27.99
C ASP A 398 -5.63 13.95 27.76
N ILE A 399 -5.85 13.55 26.51
CA ILE A 399 -6.19 12.17 26.14
C ILE A 399 -5.08 11.20 26.57
N VAL A 400 -3.82 11.53 26.29
CA VAL A 400 -2.69 10.67 26.71
C VAL A 400 -2.54 10.67 28.24
N ARG A 401 -2.72 11.82 28.90
CA ARG A 401 -2.66 11.91 30.37
C ARG A 401 -3.76 11.07 31.04
N ALA A 402 -5.00 11.19 30.56
CA ALA A 402 -6.13 10.41 31.05
C ALA A 402 -5.88 8.92 30.86
N ALA A 403 -5.47 8.49 29.65
CA ALA A 403 -5.16 7.08 29.40
C ALA A 403 -4.05 6.54 30.31
N ILE A 404 -3.04 7.36 30.64
CA ILE A 404 -1.97 6.96 31.56
C ILE A 404 -2.52 6.85 33.00
N GLU A 405 -3.33 7.79 33.46
CA GLU A 405 -3.87 7.75 34.84
C GLU A 405 -4.92 6.67 35.04
N ASP A 406 -5.77 6.42 34.05
CA ASP A 406 -6.73 5.31 34.06
C ASP A 406 -6.03 3.94 34.17
N ASN A 407 -4.75 3.87 33.77
CA ASN A 407 -3.92 2.67 33.81
C ASN A 407 -2.82 2.71 34.88
N ARG A 408 -2.87 3.67 35.84
CA ARG A 408 -1.80 3.89 36.82
C ARG A 408 -1.50 2.67 37.69
N THR A 409 -2.51 1.88 38.04
CA THR A 409 -2.35 0.65 38.84
C THR A 409 -1.46 -0.38 38.15
N THR A 410 -1.56 -0.48 36.82
CA THR A 410 -0.76 -1.40 35.98
C THR A 410 0.60 -0.81 35.64
N LEU A 411 0.66 0.50 35.41
CA LEU A 411 1.88 1.20 34.98
C LEU A 411 2.84 1.55 36.13
N GLY A 412 2.35 1.53 37.38
CA GLY A 412 3.12 1.88 38.57
C GLY A 412 3.11 3.38 38.89
N GLN A 413 3.97 3.81 39.83
CA GLN A 413 4.07 5.21 40.23
C GLN A 413 5.12 5.95 39.39
N PHE A 414 4.72 7.08 38.81
CA PHE A 414 5.59 8.03 38.11
C PHE A 414 5.10 9.47 38.35
N ASP A 415 5.99 10.43 38.07
CA ASP A 415 5.74 11.87 38.15
C ASP A 415 4.65 12.30 37.15
N THR A 416 3.99 13.43 37.42
CA THR A 416 3.00 14.01 36.51
C THR A 416 3.57 14.22 35.10
N VAL A 417 2.86 13.69 34.10
CA VAL A 417 3.27 13.77 32.69
C VAL A 417 3.13 15.20 32.18
N GLN A 418 4.25 15.77 31.71
CA GLN A 418 4.27 17.09 31.06
C GLN A 418 4.73 16.95 29.61
N PHE A 419 4.00 17.58 28.68
CA PHE A 419 4.35 17.64 27.27
C PHE A 419 4.91 19.03 26.90
N PRO A 420 5.91 19.13 26.00
CA PRO A 420 6.60 18.03 25.35
C PRO A 420 7.51 17.26 26.34
N ILE A 421 7.57 15.94 26.18
CA ILE A 421 8.49 15.12 26.97
C ILE A 421 9.91 15.49 26.53
N LYS A 422 10.73 15.93 27.49
CA LYS A 422 12.13 16.26 27.28
C LYS A 422 12.97 15.12 27.86
N PRO A 423 13.35 14.10 27.06
CA PRO A 423 14.19 13.04 27.57
C PRO A 423 15.54 13.65 28.02
N PRO A 424 16.03 13.34 29.24
CA PRO A 424 17.36 13.69 29.64
C PRO A 424 18.29 12.99 28.66
N ILE A 425 19.06 13.79 27.97
CA ILE A 425 20.13 13.28 27.13
C ILE A 425 21.19 12.85 28.12
N ASP A 426 21.37 11.55 28.31
CA ASP A 426 22.59 11.06 28.94
C ASP A 426 23.75 11.64 28.12
N GLN A 427 24.54 12.54 28.72
CA GLN A 427 25.69 13.16 28.06
C GLN A 427 26.82 12.16 27.76
N HIS A 428 26.67 10.91 28.22
CA HIS A 428 27.57 9.82 27.86
C HIS A 428 27.55 9.59 26.34
N GLU A 429 28.72 9.21 25.81
CA GLU A 429 29.04 9.08 24.39
C GLU A 429 27.86 8.52 23.56
N LYS A 430 27.15 9.40 22.87
CA LYS A 430 26.14 9.00 21.88
C LYS A 430 26.85 8.22 20.79
N SER A 431 26.54 6.93 20.66
CA SER A 431 27.00 6.16 19.51
C SER A 431 26.34 6.70 18.25
N SER A 432 27.11 6.91 17.18
CA SER A 432 26.51 7.31 15.91
C SER A 432 25.70 6.16 15.31
N ILE A 433 24.81 6.47 14.36
CA ILE A 433 24.08 5.45 13.59
C ILE A 433 25.07 4.45 12.95
N GLU A 434 26.21 4.93 12.47
CA GLU A 434 27.24 4.10 11.84
C GLU A 434 27.95 3.18 12.83
N ASP A 435 28.18 3.64 14.06
CA ASP A 435 28.79 2.79 15.09
C ASP A 435 27.85 1.65 15.50
N ARG A 436 26.54 1.95 15.60
CA ARG A 436 25.51 0.94 15.85
C ARG A 436 25.40 -0.07 14.71
N LEU A 437 25.47 0.39 13.46
CA LEU A 437 25.46 -0.50 12.28
C LEU A 437 26.73 -1.36 12.21
N ARG A 438 27.89 -0.81 12.59
CA ARG A 438 29.13 -1.57 12.69
C ARG A 438 29.02 -2.66 13.76
N GLN A 439 28.47 -2.32 14.93
CA GLN A 439 28.22 -3.30 15.99
C GLN A 439 27.27 -4.41 15.51
N LEU A 440 26.17 -4.06 14.84
CA LEU A 440 25.24 -5.04 14.30
C LEU A 440 25.91 -5.98 13.29
N ARG A 441 26.76 -5.46 12.40
CA ARG A 441 27.55 -6.29 11.47
C ARG A 441 28.48 -7.25 12.21
N THR A 442 29.11 -6.80 13.29
CA THR A 442 29.93 -7.67 14.15
C THR A 442 29.07 -8.77 14.79
N ASP A 443 27.91 -8.41 15.36
CA ASP A 443 27.00 -9.34 16.02
C ASP A 443 26.45 -10.42 15.07
N LEU A 444 26.35 -10.08 13.77
CA LEU A 444 25.84 -10.93 12.70
C LEU A 444 26.93 -11.51 11.78
N SER A 445 28.22 -11.35 12.10
CA SER A 445 29.34 -11.67 11.19
C SER A 445 29.37 -13.13 10.67
N ASP A 446 28.76 -14.05 11.41
CA ASP A 446 28.64 -15.47 11.02
C ASP A 446 27.49 -15.74 10.02
N THR A 447 26.66 -14.74 9.72
CA THR A 447 25.49 -14.88 8.87
C THR A 447 25.80 -14.40 7.44
N SER A 448 25.72 -15.32 6.47
CA SER A 448 25.94 -15.09 5.03
C SER A 448 25.05 -14.03 4.34
N LEU A 449 24.15 -13.36 5.08
CA LEU A 449 23.12 -12.46 4.55
C LEU A 449 23.40 -10.96 4.80
N LEU A 450 24.62 -10.59 5.20
CA LEU A 450 24.95 -9.23 5.63
C LEU A 450 25.25 -8.21 4.52
N ASP A 451 25.35 -8.63 3.27
CA ASP A 451 25.89 -7.77 2.21
C ASP A 451 25.10 -6.47 1.99
N LYS A 452 23.83 -6.41 2.42
CA LYS A 452 23.00 -5.21 2.32
C LYS A 452 22.10 -5.03 3.55
N ILE A 453 22.59 -4.25 4.51
CA ILE A 453 21.81 -3.77 5.66
C ILE A 453 21.28 -2.36 5.36
N TYR A 454 20.01 -2.11 5.61
CA TYR A 454 19.40 -0.78 5.55
C TYR A 454 20.00 0.15 6.61
N ARG A 455 20.31 1.37 6.21
CA ARG A 455 20.70 2.44 7.13
C ARG A 455 19.44 3.16 7.63
N PRO A 456 19.26 3.38 8.95
CA PRO A 456 18.22 4.26 9.47
C PRO A 456 18.28 5.66 8.85
N VAL A 457 17.12 6.23 8.55
CA VAL A 457 17.00 7.55 7.94
C VAL A 457 16.55 8.58 8.96
N GLY A 458 17.13 9.76 8.91
CA GLY A 458 16.87 10.84 9.83
C GLY A 458 17.95 11.01 10.89
N SER A 459 17.61 11.78 11.93
CA SER A 459 18.56 12.20 12.97
C SER A 459 18.26 11.54 14.31
N LEU A 460 19.31 11.21 15.06
CA LEU A 460 19.19 10.86 16.48
C LEU A 460 18.61 12.01 17.32
N ASP A 461 18.64 13.25 16.82
CA ASP A 461 18.04 14.40 17.50
C ASP A 461 16.55 14.60 17.18
N SER A 462 15.99 13.76 16.30
CA SER A 462 14.57 13.81 15.94
C SER A 462 13.65 13.53 17.14
N PRO A 463 12.57 14.30 17.32
CA PRO A 463 11.62 14.13 18.41
C PRO A 463 10.69 12.93 18.23
N ILE A 464 10.60 12.37 17.02
CA ILE A 464 9.83 11.16 16.71
C ILE A 464 10.76 10.09 16.14
N SER A 465 10.55 8.84 16.54
CA SER A 465 11.12 7.68 15.85
C SER A 465 10.00 6.78 15.31
N MET A 466 10.25 6.07 14.22
CA MET A 466 9.31 5.12 13.63
C MET A 466 10.03 3.81 13.30
N VAL A 467 9.55 2.70 13.85
CA VAL A 467 10.08 1.36 13.59
C VAL A 467 9.08 0.60 12.73
N LEU A 468 9.51 0.22 11.53
CA LEU A 468 8.67 -0.44 10.52
C LEU A 468 8.87 -1.96 10.54
N ASN A 469 7.91 -2.75 10.06
CA ASN A 469 8.09 -4.20 9.96
C ASN A 469 9.10 -4.56 8.87
N ARG A 470 9.08 -3.83 7.76
CA ARG A 470 9.94 -4.04 6.59
C ARG A 470 10.29 -2.71 5.95
N ALA A 471 11.29 -2.77 5.09
CA ALA A 471 11.71 -1.62 4.32
C ALA A 471 10.61 -1.25 3.31
N LEU A 472 10.07 -0.03 3.45
CA LEU A 472 9.22 0.60 2.46
C LEU A 472 10.07 1.02 1.24
N LEU A 473 10.48 0.05 0.42
CA LEU A 473 11.19 0.38 -0.81
C LEU A 473 10.25 1.18 -1.73
N PRO A 474 10.67 2.34 -2.26
CA PRO A 474 10.06 2.83 -3.48
C PRO A 474 10.26 1.72 -4.52
N LYS A 475 9.17 1.11 -5.01
CA LYS A 475 9.23 0.04 -6.02
C LYS A 475 10.04 0.43 -7.28
N HIS A 476 10.40 1.71 -7.42
CA HIS A 476 11.02 2.29 -8.60
C HIS A 476 12.33 3.06 -8.36
N ASP A 477 12.79 3.25 -7.12
CA ASP A 477 14.02 4.03 -6.90
C ASP A 477 15.26 3.14 -6.80
N ARG A 478 16.26 3.57 -7.56
CA ARG A 478 17.48 2.86 -7.92
C ARG A 478 18.21 2.35 -6.66
N PRO A 479 18.65 1.09 -6.60
CA PRO A 479 19.41 0.55 -5.46
C PRO A 479 20.74 1.28 -5.18
N ASN A 480 21.17 2.19 -6.06
CA ASN A 480 22.45 2.88 -5.97
C ASN A 480 22.37 4.34 -5.50
N SER A 481 21.19 4.95 -5.31
CA SER A 481 21.17 6.24 -4.62
C SER A 481 21.35 6.00 -3.13
N GLN A 482 22.56 6.27 -2.62
CA GLN A 482 22.82 6.34 -1.18
C GLN A 482 21.97 7.41 -0.47
N GLU A 483 21.23 8.23 -1.22
CA GLU A 483 20.50 9.39 -0.77
C GLU A 483 19.07 9.02 -0.32
N SER A 484 18.87 9.08 1.00
CA SER A 484 17.59 9.07 1.75
C SER A 484 16.54 8.03 1.33
N PHE A 485 16.53 6.91 2.05
CA PHE A 485 15.51 5.84 2.00
C PHE A 485 14.11 6.28 2.52
N LEU A 486 13.86 7.57 2.81
CA LEU A 486 12.53 8.00 3.23
C LEU A 486 11.54 7.70 2.09
N PRO A 487 10.56 6.80 2.30
CA PRO A 487 9.51 6.54 1.33
C PRO A 487 8.90 7.87 0.89
N VAL A 488 8.70 8.07 -0.43
CA VAL A 488 8.16 9.31 -1.03
C VAL A 488 6.94 9.81 -0.25
N ALA A 489 6.11 8.87 0.17
CA ALA A 489 5.15 8.96 1.25
C ALA A 489 5.49 9.94 2.40
N PHE A 490 6.49 9.63 3.21
CA PHE A 490 6.87 10.39 4.39
C PHE A 490 7.48 11.74 4.02
N VAL A 491 8.19 11.83 2.90
CA VAL A 491 8.66 13.10 2.33
C VAL A 491 7.48 14.00 2.00
N GLU A 492 6.43 13.47 1.34
CA GLU A 492 5.21 14.21 1.04
C GLU A 492 4.41 14.59 2.28
N MET A 493 4.49 13.76 3.34
CA MET A 493 4.01 14.12 4.68
C MET A 493 4.80 15.27 5.30
N GLY A 494 5.87 15.76 4.67
CA GLY A 494 6.71 16.82 5.20
C GLY A 494 7.52 16.36 6.42
N LEU A 495 7.70 15.04 6.61
CA LEU A 495 8.62 14.51 7.61
C LEU A 495 10.03 14.70 7.08
N THR A 496 10.85 15.41 7.83
CA THR A 496 12.26 15.65 7.50
C THR A 496 13.19 14.88 8.43
N ASP A 497 14.46 14.79 8.05
CA ASP A 497 15.48 14.11 8.86
C ASP A 497 15.63 14.69 10.27
N GLY A 498 15.29 15.97 10.48
CA GLY A 498 15.31 16.60 11.80
C GLY A 498 14.03 16.39 12.63
N GLN A 499 13.01 15.75 12.06
CA GLN A 499 11.71 15.52 12.72
C GLN A 499 11.49 14.05 13.05
N THR A 500 12.00 13.16 12.20
CA THR A 500 11.81 11.72 12.34
C THR A 500 13.12 10.96 12.22
N LEU A 501 13.19 9.81 12.89
CA LEU A 501 14.20 8.77 12.69
C LEU A 501 13.47 7.48 12.34
N ILE A 502 13.70 6.91 11.17
CA ILE A 502 12.90 5.80 10.62
C ILE A 502 13.80 4.65 10.18
N TRP A 503 13.44 3.42 10.54
CA TRP A 503 14.10 2.21 10.07
C TRP A 503 13.16 1.00 10.12
N PRO A 504 13.38 -0.03 9.30
CA PRO A 504 12.73 -1.32 9.48
C PRO A 504 13.38 -2.10 10.63
N PHE A 505 12.59 -2.87 11.38
CA PHE A 505 13.07 -3.76 12.43
C PHE A 505 14.05 -4.79 11.86
N ASP A 506 13.65 -5.48 10.78
CA ASP A 506 14.57 -6.29 9.99
C ASP A 506 15.31 -5.38 9.01
N LEU A 507 16.59 -5.11 9.30
CA LEU A 507 17.42 -4.25 8.47
C LEU A 507 17.96 -4.96 7.23
N ARG A 508 17.65 -6.23 6.97
CA ARG A 508 18.14 -6.91 5.77
C ARG A 508 17.43 -6.37 4.52
N ASN A 509 18.20 -6.08 3.48
CA ASN A 509 17.66 -5.87 2.15
C ASN A 509 17.32 -7.20 1.49
N ARG A 510 16.26 -7.85 1.98
CA ARG A 510 15.63 -8.98 1.29
C ARG A 510 14.75 -8.42 0.18
N SER A 511 15.34 -8.17 -0.98
CA SER A 511 14.57 -7.93 -2.20
C SER A 511 13.86 -9.23 -2.62
N GLY A 512 12.70 -9.51 -2.02
CA GLY A 512 11.76 -10.53 -2.50
C GLY A 512 11.83 -11.92 -1.85
N ASN A 513 10.69 -12.31 -1.28
CA ASN A 513 9.98 -13.56 -1.60
C ASN A 513 10.40 -14.93 -1.06
N THR A 514 11.33 -15.08 -0.12
CA THR A 514 11.52 -16.40 0.55
C THR A 514 11.21 -16.36 2.05
N PRO A 515 9.98 -16.76 2.46
CA PRO A 515 9.62 -17.01 3.86
C PRO A 515 10.47 -18.11 4.52
N GLU A 516 11.02 -19.03 3.72
CA GLU A 516 11.61 -20.30 4.15
C GLU A 516 12.84 -20.17 5.08
N VAL A 517 13.47 -19.00 5.21
CA VAL A 517 14.72 -18.83 6.00
C VAL A 517 14.46 -18.36 7.45
N ILE A 518 13.21 -18.25 7.92
CA ILE A 518 12.92 -17.66 9.24
C ILE A 518 12.93 -18.68 10.39
N SER A 519 12.96 -20.00 10.16
CA SER A 519 12.68 -20.97 11.23
C SER A 519 13.78 -21.16 12.30
N GLY A 520 15.08 -21.20 11.94
CA GLY A 520 16.14 -21.62 12.88
C GLY A 520 17.15 -20.55 13.29
N GLN A 521 17.56 -19.68 12.36
CA GLN A 521 18.52 -18.59 12.62
C GLN A 521 17.87 -17.34 13.24
N ALA A 522 16.53 -17.29 13.28
CA ALA A 522 15.79 -16.09 13.64
C ALA A 522 16.00 -15.61 15.08
N ASN A 523 16.31 -16.49 16.06
CA ASN A 523 16.41 -16.02 17.45
C ASN A 523 17.65 -15.14 17.70
N ARG A 524 18.83 -15.52 17.21
CA ARG A 524 20.06 -14.69 17.36
C ARG A 524 19.92 -13.41 16.55
N GLU A 525 19.44 -13.51 15.32
CA GLU A 525 19.24 -12.34 14.45
C GLU A 525 18.20 -11.37 15.02
N ALA A 526 17.02 -11.87 15.42
CA ALA A 526 15.98 -11.06 16.04
C ALA A 526 16.49 -10.40 17.31
N THR A 527 17.30 -11.10 18.11
CA THR A 527 17.97 -10.53 19.28
C THR A 527 18.94 -9.41 18.87
N ALA A 528 19.74 -9.60 17.83
CA ALA A 528 20.66 -8.57 17.32
C ALA A 528 19.91 -7.33 16.79
N PHE A 529 18.82 -7.52 16.03
CA PHE A 529 17.97 -6.42 15.55
C PHE A 529 17.22 -5.71 16.69
N LYS A 530 16.75 -6.45 17.69
CA LYS A 530 16.18 -5.90 18.92
C LYS A 530 17.20 -5.06 19.67
N ASN A 531 18.41 -5.57 19.87
CA ASN A 531 19.50 -4.86 20.55
C ASN A 531 19.91 -3.60 19.77
N PHE A 532 20.02 -3.68 18.45
CA PHE A 532 20.27 -2.54 17.58
C PHE A 532 19.18 -1.46 17.77
N SER A 533 17.91 -1.84 17.65
CA SER A 533 16.79 -0.90 17.73
C SER A 533 16.67 -0.25 19.11
N LEU A 534 16.83 -1.03 20.18
CA LEU A 534 16.82 -0.51 21.56
C LEU A 534 18.04 0.39 21.83
N GLY A 535 19.22 0.05 21.30
CA GLY A 535 20.41 0.89 21.36
C GLY A 535 20.21 2.22 20.64
N LEU A 536 19.66 2.18 19.43
CA LEU A 536 19.36 3.37 18.64
C LEU A 536 18.34 4.27 19.36
N LEU A 537 17.30 3.68 19.93
CA LEU A 537 16.29 4.40 20.72
C LEU A 537 16.84 4.98 22.01
N LYS A 538 17.80 4.30 22.66
CA LYS A 538 18.50 4.82 23.83
C LYS A 538 19.30 6.07 23.49
N ASP A 539 19.96 6.08 22.33
CA ASP A 539 20.80 7.21 21.88
C ASP A 539 19.97 8.36 21.28
N SER A 540 18.71 8.09 20.90
CA SER A 540 17.83 9.08 20.28
C SER A 540 17.13 10.00 21.27
N ARG A 541 16.90 11.25 20.86
CA ARG A 541 16.08 12.25 21.56
C ARG A 541 14.57 12.07 21.33
N ALA A 542 14.17 11.03 20.61
CA ALA A 542 12.77 10.81 20.32
C ALA A 542 11.98 10.60 21.61
N SER A 543 10.92 11.38 21.80
CA SER A 543 9.97 11.24 22.90
C SER A 543 8.79 10.35 22.52
N PHE A 544 8.45 10.27 21.24
CA PHE A 544 7.43 9.38 20.70
C PHE A 544 8.05 8.37 19.74
N ILE A 545 7.78 7.09 19.97
CA ILE A 545 8.25 5.98 19.14
C ILE A 545 7.02 5.32 18.57
N LEU A 546 6.84 5.44 17.25
CA LEU A 546 5.75 4.83 16.50
C LEU A 546 6.21 3.45 16.02
N ILE A 547 5.62 2.38 16.54
CA ILE A 547 6.00 1.02 16.15
C ILE A 547 4.88 0.42 15.31
N THR A 548 5.22 -0.12 14.14
CA THR A 548 4.25 -0.81 13.30
C THR A 548 3.77 -2.10 13.93
N GLU A 549 2.46 -2.32 13.86
CA GLU A 549 1.80 -3.56 14.25
C GLU A 549 2.40 -4.76 13.52
N GLY A 550 2.72 -5.83 14.26
CA GLY A 550 3.28 -7.06 13.71
C GLY A 550 4.69 -7.33 14.24
N ALA A 551 5.62 -7.70 13.35
CA ALA A 551 6.96 -8.16 13.73
C ALA A 551 7.78 -7.13 14.54
N ALA A 552 7.70 -5.84 14.21
CA ALA A 552 8.43 -4.79 14.93
C ALA A 552 7.90 -4.62 16.36
N GLU A 553 6.59 -4.64 16.54
CA GLU A 553 5.94 -4.59 17.84
C GLU A 553 6.32 -5.79 18.70
N GLU A 554 6.09 -7.00 18.18
CA GLU A 554 6.38 -8.25 18.88
C GLU A 554 7.83 -8.29 19.36
N SER A 555 8.77 -8.04 18.45
CA SER A 555 10.19 -8.15 18.76
C SER A 555 10.68 -7.11 19.77
N LEU A 556 10.13 -5.90 19.77
CA LEU A 556 10.53 -4.84 20.69
C LEU A 556 9.84 -4.93 22.06
N PHE A 557 8.61 -5.44 22.11
CA PHE A 557 7.79 -5.46 23.31
C PHE A 557 7.86 -6.77 24.09
N GLN A 558 8.08 -7.89 23.40
CA GLN A 558 8.21 -9.20 24.05
C GLN A 558 9.48 -9.23 24.90
N ASP A 559 9.34 -9.66 26.15
CA ASP A 559 10.45 -9.82 27.10
C ASP A 559 11.36 -8.58 27.22
N ASN A 560 10.76 -7.39 27.18
CA ASN A 560 11.48 -6.14 27.34
C ASN A 560 11.20 -5.52 28.72
N PRO A 561 12.04 -5.81 29.74
CA PRO A 561 11.82 -5.35 31.10
C PRO A 561 12.01 -3.83 31.27
N LEU A 562 12.52 -3.14 30.25
CA LEU A 562 12.70 -1.68 30.27
C LEU A 562 11.39 -0.94 30.00
N LEU A 563 10.41 -1.61 29.37
CA LEU A 563 9.12 -1.02 29.03
C LEU A 563 8.10 -1.34 30.11
N SER A 564 7.18 -0.41 30.35
CA SER A 564 6.00 -0.67 31.18
C SER A 564 5.12 -1.76 30.59
N ALA A 565 4.15 -2.22 31.38
CA ALA A 565 3.00 -2.92 30.85
C ALA A 565 2.31 -2.10 29.73
N GLU A 566 1.64 -2.80 28.82
CA GLU A 566 0.79 -2.18 27.82
C GLU A 566 -0.40 -1.50 28.48
N PHE A 567 -0.72 -0.30 28.01
CA PHE A 567 -1.94 0.40 28.36
C PHE A 567 -2.69 0.82 27.10
N LYS A 568 -3.99 1.08 27.27
CA LYS A 568 -4.91 1.39 26.18
C LYS A 568 -5.55 2.75 26.45
N GLY A 569 -5.59 3.58 25.42
CA GLY A 569 -6.39 4.80 25.37
C GLY A 569 -7.33 4.79 24.18
N THR A 570 -8.24 5.77 24.12
CA THR A 570 -9.16 5.91 23.01
C THR A 570 -8.92 7.25 22.30
N LEU A 571 -8.68 7.20 21.01
CA LEU A 571 -8.51 8.38 20.15
C LEU A 571 -9.50 8.29 18.99
N ARG A 572 -10.54 9.14 18.99
CA ARG A 572 -11.61 9.14 17.98
C ARG A 572 -12.28 7.76 17.81
N SER A 573 -12.63 7.12 18.93
CA SER A 573 -13.17 5.75 18.99
C SER A 573 -12.19 4.64 18.53
N TYR A 574 -10.92 4.96 18.25
CA TYR A 574 -9.89 3.96 18.00
C TYR A 574 -9.12 3.64 19.28
N GLU A 575 -8.91 2.37 19.54
CA GLU A 575 -7.99 1.92 20.57
C GLU A 575 -6.55 2.28 20.16
N VAL A 576 -5.88 3.06 21.01
CA VAL A 576 -4.46 3.37 20.91
C VAL A 576 -3.74 2.53 21.97
N ARG A 577 -2.92 1.59 21.52
CA ARG A 577 -2.10 0.75 22.39
C ARG A 577 -0.72 1.38 22.55
N ALA A 578 -0.26 1.48 23.79
CA ALA A 578 1.00 2.14 24.09
C ALA A 578 1.73 1.51 25.27
N ARG A 579 3.04 1.81 25.37
CA ARG A 579 3.92 1.48 26.49
C ARG A 579 4.79 2.68 26.84
N LEU A 580 5.26 2.72 28.07
CA LEU A 580 6.10 3.79 28.60
C LEU A 580 7.51 3.27 28.85
N PHE A 581 8.51 4.10 28.59
CA PHE A 581 9.85 3.91 29.14
C PHE A 581 10.05 4.96 30.24
N VAL A 582 10.20 4.47 31.47
CA VAL A 582 10.25 5.30 32.68
C VAL A 582 11.63 5.16 33.32
N ARG A 583 12.28 6.28 33.66
CA ARG A 583 13.57 6.30 34.35
C ARG A 583 13.54 7.33 35.48
N GLY A 584 13.84 6.89 36.69
CA GLY A 584 13.84 7.75 37.89
C GLY A 584 12.47 8.38 38.15
N GLY A 585 11.38 7.61 37.98
CA GLY A 585 10.01 8.10 38.13
C GLY A 585 9.51 8.99 36.99
N LYS A 586 10.34 9.34 36.02
CA LYS A 586 9.95 10.24 34.91
C LYS A 586 9.75 9.45 33.62
N ILE A 587 8.63 9.72 32.92
CA ILE A 587 8.38 9.21 31.58
C ILE A 587 9.37 9.85 30.61
N GLN A 588 10.14 9.03 29.93
CA GLN A 588 11.15 9.48 28.97
C GLN A 588 10.70 9.31 27.52
N LYS A 589 9.98 8.23 27.25
CA LYS A 589 9.55 7.87 25.92
C LYS A 589 8.17 7.20 25.96
N VAL A 590 7.34 7.52 24.99
CA VAL A 590 6.02 6.91 24.77
C VAL A 590 6.08 6.09 23.49
N PHE A 591 5.91 4.79 23.62
CA PHE A 591 5.86 3.83 22.53
C PHE A 591 4.41 3.65 22.12
N MET A 592 4.05 4.00 20.89
CA MET A 592 2.69 3.90 20.38
C MET A 592 2.65 2.92 19.21
N VAL A 593 1.71 2.00 19.26
CA VAL A 593 1.51 1.05 18.18
C VAL A 593 0.69 1.71 17.07
N ILE A 594 1.16 1.60 15.83
CA ILE A 594 0.54 2.17 14.63
C ILE A 594 0.27 1.09 13.58
N PRO A 595 -0.78 1.25 12.75
CA PRO A 595 -0.93 0.44 11.54
C PRO A 595 0.31 0.49 10.67
N ASP A 596 0.63 -0.61 9.98
CA ASP A 596 1.75 -0.66 9.05
C ASP A 596 1.52 0.27 7.84
N PRO A 597 2.36 1.29 7.61
CA PRO A 597 2.20 2.24 6.50
C PRO A 597 2.18 1.59 5.11
N GLU A 598 2.81 0.43 4.92
CA GLU A 598 2.78 -0.27 3.63
C GLU A 598 1.40 -0.82 3.31
N SER A 599 0.77 -1.43 4.32
CA SER A 599 -0.61 -1.89 4.22
C SER A 599 -1.58 -0.74 3.92
N LEU A 600 -1.31 0.47 4.44
CA LEU A 600 -2.11 1.67 4.16
C LEU A 600 -2.00 2.11 2.70
N TYR A 601 -0.82 1.98 2.10
CA TYR A 601 -0.62 2.27 0.67
C TYR A 601 -1.35 1.29 -0.23
N SER A 602 -1.29 0.00 0.10
CA SER A 602 -1.69 -1.06 -0.83
C SER A 602 -3.15 -1.47 -0.68
N ARG A 603 -3.66 -1.53 0.56
CA ARG A 603 -4.93 -2.23 0.88
C ARG A 603 -6.08 -1.32 1.29
N GLY A 604 -5.89 0.00 1.33
CA GLY A 604 -6.97 0.96 1.50
C GLY A 604 -7.91 0.66 2.67
N ASN A 605 -7.43 0.16 3.81
CA ASN A 605 -8.29 0.03 4.99
C ASN A 605 -8.46 1.40 5.63
N TRP A 606 -9.65 1.99 5.51
CA TRP A 606 -9.90 3.35 5.97
C TRP A 606 -9.68 3.57 7.45
N ARG A 607 -10.05 2.60 8.30
CA ARG A 607 -9.86 2.70 9.75
C ARG A 607 -8.39 2.66 10.10
N SER A 608 -7.62 1.85 9.40
CA SER A 608 -6.16 1.82 9.56
C SER A 608 -5.55 3.16 9.10
N CYS A 609 -5.97 3.71 7.96
CA CYS A 609 -5.53 5.04 7.51
C CYS A 609 -5.85 6.12 8.55
N GLN A 610 -7.06 6.12 9.12
CA GLN A 610 -7.48 7.02 10.19
C GLN A 610 -6.63 6.87 11.44
N ARG A 611 -6.53 5.65 11.98
CA ARG A 611 -5.79 5.37 13.20
C ARG A 611 -4.33 5.78 13.08
N PHE A 612 -3.68 5.48 11.96
CA PHE A 612 -2.33 5.94 11.67
C PHE A 612 -2.25 7.48 11.65
N THR A 613 -3.16 8.11 10.92
CA THR A 613 -3.27 9.57 10.78
C THR A 613 -3.41 10.26 12.14
N HIS A 614 -4.26 9.73 13.04
CA HIS A 614 -4.47 10.28 14.38
C HIS A 614 -3.30 10.02 15.32
N ASN A 615 -2.71 8.82 15.30
CA ASN A 615 -1.54 8.51 16.12
C ASN A 615 -0.34 9.38 15.73
N LEU A 616 -0.11 9.57 14.42
CA LEU A 616 0.94 10.46 13.93
C LEU A 616 0.63 11.92 14.25
N ARG A 617 -0.62 12.37 14.10
CA ARG A 617 -1.04 13.73 14.48
C ARG A 617 -0.74 14.00 15.96
N MET A 618 -1.10 13.06 16.83
CA MET A 618 -0.86 13.13 18.26
C MET A 618 0.65 13.18 18.57
N ALA A 619 1.43 12.27 18.01
CA ALA A 619 2.89 12.27 18.16
C ALA A 619 3.52 13.58 17.67
N ALA A 620 3.16 14.03 16.48
CA ALA A 620 3.67 15.26 15.86
C ALA A 620 3.35 16.50 16.71
N PHE A 621 2.14 16.58 17.24
CA PHE A 621 1.75 17.69 18.09
C PHE A 621 2.49 17.68 19.44
N LEU A 622 2.47 16.55 20.16
CA LEU A 622 3.02 16.43 21.51
C LEU A 622 4.55 16.42 21.55
N SER A 623 5.20 16.03 20.46
CA SER A 623 6.67 16.05 20.31
C SER A 623 7.21 17.39 19.77
N GLY A 624 6.34 18.26 19.25
CA GLY A 624 6.73 19.52 18.62
C GLY A 624 7.07 19.44 17.13
N ALA A 625 6.98 18.27 16.49
CA ALA A 625 7.16 18.08 15.04
C ALA A 625 5.97 18.61 14.19
N ARG A 626 5.60 19.88 14.39
CA ARG A 626 4.35 20.48 13.88
C ARG A 626 4.20 20.58 12.36
N ARG A 627 5.26 20.33 11.57
CA ARG A 627 5.19 20.45 10.08
C ARG A 627 4.70 19.18 9.38
N ALA A 628 4.49 18.08 10.10
CA ALA A 628 3.99 16.84 9.52
C ALA A 628 2.55 17.01 8.97
N LYS A 629 2.36 16.78 7.67
CA LYS A 629 1.06 16.61 7.00
C LYS A 629 0.50 15.23 7.31
N TRP A 630 0.00 15.07 8.52
CA TRP A 630 -0.53 13.81 9.05
C TRP A 630 -1.68 13.20 8.21
N LYS A 631 -2.41 14.00 7.42
CA LYS A 631 -3.58 13.59 6.62
C LYS A 631 -3.28 12.87 5.29
N LEU A 632 -2.01 12.70 4.90
CA LEU A 632 -1.66 12.28 3.54
C LEU A 632 -2.33 10.96 3.11
N PHE A 633 -2.20 9.91 3.92
CA PHE A 633 -2.74 8.58 3.62
C PHE A 633 -4.26 8.59 3.44
N GLU A 634 -4.93 9.30 4.33
CA GLU A 634 -6.38 9.45 4.30
C GLU A 634 -6.83 10.22 3.06
N HIS A 635 -6.16 11.34 2.71
CA HIS A 635 -6.45 12.08 1.48
C HIS A 635 -6.24 11.21 0.24
N ARG A 636 -5.11 10.49 0.15
CA ARG A 636 -4.84 9.61 -1.01
C ARG A 636 -5.88 8.51 -1.13
N SER A 637 -6.29 7.90 -0.01
CA SER A 637 -7.30 6.85 -0.02
C SER A 637 -8.67 7.39 -0.44
N ALA A 638 -9.07 8.55 0.09
CA ALA A 638 -10.31 9.22 -0.33
C ALA A 638 -10.27 9.61 -1.81
N HIS A 639 -9.16 10.16 -2.30
CA HIS A 639 -8.99 10.49 -3.71
C HIS A 639 -9.09 9.24 -4.61
N ALA A 640 -8.46 8.13 -4.21
CA ALA A 640 -8.58 6.87 -4.93
C ALA A 640 -10.03 6.35 -4.96
N MET A 641 -10.78 6.47 -3.87
CA MET A 641 -12.20 6.08 -3.85
C MET A 641 -13.07 7.03 -4.68
N ILE A 642 -12.83 8.34 -4.63
CA ILE A 642 -13.53 9.33 -5.46
C ILE A 642 -13.29 9.01 -6.95
N LEU A 643 -12.04 8.74 -7.35
CA LEU A 643 -11.71 8.40 -8.73
C LEU A 643 -12.39 7.10 -9.18
N ARG A 644 -12.43 6.06 -8.32
CA ARG A 644 -13.15 4.82 -8.62
C ARG A 644 -14.65 5.04 -8.75
N ALA A 645 -15.26 5.78 -7.83
CA ALA A 645 -16.68 6.12 -7.87
C ALA A 645 -17.02 6.95 -9.12
N TYR A 646 -16.14 7.88 -9.50
CA TYR A 646 -16.27 8.68 -10.71
C TYR A 646 -16.16 7.83 -11.99
N ALA A 647 -15.19 6.90 -12.03
CA ALA A 647 -14.95 6.02 -13.18
C ALA A 647 -16.05 4.97 -13.38
N ALA A 648 -16.75 4.55 -12.31
CA ALA A 648 -17.78 3.52 -12.37
C ALA A 648 -19.02 3.88 -13.22
N LYS A 649 -19.17 5.14 -13.67
CA LYS A 649 -20.26 5.68 -14.51
C LYS A 649 -21.69 5.53 -13.97
N ASP A 650 -21.96 4.69 -12.97
CA ASP A 650 -23.22 4.60 -12.22
C ASP A 650 -23.38 5.78 -11.23
N MET A 651 -23.36 6.99 -11.79
CA MET A 651 -23.26 8.24 -11.05
C MET A 651 -24.58 8.71 -10.41
N GLU A 652 -25.72 8.11 -10.77
CA GLU A 652 -27.05 8.61 -10.39
C GLU A 652 -27.55 8.15 -9.02
N MET A 653 -27.05 7.04 -8.45
CA MET A 653 -27.62 6.42 -7.23
C MET A 653 -26.77 6.53 -5.96
N VAL A 654 -25.73 7.36 -5.96
CA VAL A 654 -24.82 7.48 -4.81
C VAL A 654 -25.29 8.57 -3.86
N SER A 655 -25.88 8.18 -2.73
CA SER A 655 -26.22 9.06 -1.61
C SER A 655 -25.09 9.07 -0.57
N LEU A 656 -25.14 9.98 0.40
CA LEU A 656 -24.16 10.02 1.50
C LEU A 656 -24.08 8.69 2.27
N ASN A 657 -25.20 7.96 2.35
CA ASN A 657 -25.31 6.67 3.04
C ASN A 657 -24.71 5.51 2.23
N THR A 658 -24.62 5.65 0.90
CA THR A 658 -24.01 4.65 0.02
C THR A 658 -22.58 5.00 -0.37
N LEU A 659 -22.12 6.22 -0.08
CA LEU A 659 -20.73 6.62 -0.28
C LEU A 659 -19.77 5.80 0.60
N ASP A 660 -18.58 5.55 0.05
CA ASP A 660 -17.49 4.95 0.82
C ASP A 660 -17.11 5.86 2.00
N HIS A 661 -16.91 5.27 3.18
CA HIS A 661 -16.55 5.99 4.41
C HIS A 661 -15.30 6.89 4.26
N PHE A 662 -14.38 6.56 3.36
CA PHE A 662 -13.26 7.45 3.02
C PHE A 662 -13.72 8.80 2.47
N ILE A 663 -14.73 8.77 1.59
CA ILE A 663 -15.27 9.96 0.94
C ILE A 663 -16.08 10.75 1.96
N VAL A 664 -16.91 10.08 2.75
CA VAL A 664 -17.71 10.71 3.81
C VAL A 664 -16.81 11.43 4.83
N ASP A 665 -15.74 10.78 5.32
CA ASP A 665 -14.86 11.42 6.29
C ASP A 665 -13.97 12.52 5.67
N TRP A 666 -13.65 12.38 4.39
CA TRP A 666 -13.00 13.46 3.63
C TRP A 666 -13.94 14.67 3.50
N LEU A 667 -15.20 14.48 3.11
CA LEU A 667 -16.24 15.50 3.03
C LEU A 667 -16.46 16.18 4.38
N TYR A 668 -16.59 15.40 5.45
CA TYR A 668 -16.75 15.89 6.82
C TYR A 668 -15.66 16.90 7.20
N ARG A 669 -14.40 16.60 6.87
CA ARG A 669 -13.26 17.50 7.12
C ARG A 669 -13.17 18.69 6.18
N LYS A 670 -13.84 18.63 5.03
CA LYS A 670 -14.02 19.78 4.14
C LYS A 670 -15.17 20.67 4.60
N GLY A 671 -15.87 20.28 5.68
CA GLY A 671 -16.97 21.02 6.28
C GLY A 671 -18.34 20.56 5.80
N PHE A 672 -18.43 19.51 4.99
CA PHE A 672 -19.69 18.91 4.55
C PHE A 672 -20.06 17.77 5.53
N ARG A 673 -20.83 18.10 6.55
CA ARG A 673 -21.13 17.23 7.70
C ARG A 673 -22.51 16.59 7.65
N THR A 674 -23.46 17.20 6.94
CA THR A 674 -24.85 16.75 6.90
C THR A 674 -25.26 16.22 5.52
N ALA A 675 -26.43 15.58 5.44
CA ALA A 675 -27.01 15.14 4.17
C ALA A 675 -27.34 16.36 3.27
N GLU A 676 -27.79 17.46 3.87
CA GLU A 676 -28.07 18.72 3.19
C GLU A 676 -26.78 19.33 2.62
N ASP A 677 -25.66 19.25 3.35
CA ASP A 677 -24.36 19.69 2.84
C ASP A 677 -23.93 18.88 1.60
N ALA A 678 -24.16 17.57 1.63
CA ALA A 678 -23.86 16.68 0.51
C ALA A 678 -24.77 16.97 -0.69
N GLN A 679 -26.05 17.28 -0.44
CA GLN A 679 -26.99 17.70 -1.48
C GLN A 679 -26.59 19.06 -2.09
N GLU A 680 -26.24 20.05 -1.26
CA GLU A 680 -25.76 21.37 -1.72
C GLU A 680 -24.50 21.20 -2.60
N LEU A 681 -23.61 20.27 -2.24
CA LEU A 681 -22.45 19.93 -3.05
C LEU A 681 -22.82 19.21 -4.35
N GLN A 682 -23.71 18.22 -4.29
CA GLN A 682 -24.22 17.49 -5.46
C GLN A 682 -24.90 18.43 -6.46
N ASP A 683 -25.62 19.45 -5.97
CA ASP A 683 -26.30 20.43 -6.79
C ASP A 683 -25.33 21.33 -7.57
N LEU A 684 -24.05 21.41 -7.19
CA LEU A 684 -23.02 22.11 -7.96
C LEU A 684 -22.41 21.28 -9.09
N SER A 685 -22.64 19.96 -9.10
CA SER A 685 -22.22 19.13 -10.23
C SER A 685 -23.12 19.40 -11.44
N PRO A 686 -22.54 19.58 -12.66
CA PRO A 686 -23.32 19.73 -13.89
C PRO A 686 -24.29 18.57 -14.17
N ILE A 687 -23.95 17.37 -13.69
CA ILE A 687 -24.77 16.16 -13.84
C ILE A 687 -25.50 15.77 -12.55
N LYS A 688 -25.49 16.65 -11.53
CA LYS A 688 -26.15 16.44 -10.24
C LYS A 688 -25.76 15.12 -9.58
N SER A 689 -24.47 14.75 -9.68
CA SER A 689 -23.93 13.53 -9.11
C SER A 689 -22.96 13.83 -7.98
N LEU A 690 -23.12 13.16 -6.84
CA LEU A 690 -22.26 13.33 -5.68
C LEU A 690 -20.81 12.88 -5.94
N PRO A 691 -20.53 11.73 -6.60
CA PRO A 691 -19.18 11.38 -7.07
C PRO A 691 -18.52 12.45 -7.95
N ASP A 692 -19.25 13.04 -8.91
CA ASP A 692 -18.72 14.12 -9.76
C ASP A 692 -18.45 15.39 -8.94
N ALA A 693 -19.34 15.76 -8.02
CA ALA A 693 -19.12 16.90 -7.14
C ALA A 693 -17.92 16.70 -6.20
N CYS A 694 -17.71 15.47 -5.71
CA CYS A 694 -16.53 15.09 -4.93
C CYS A 694 -15.24 15.18 -5.78
N PHE A 695 -15.30 14.72 -7.03
CA PHE A 695 -14.19 14.83 -7.98
C PHE A 695 -13.86 16.29 -8.30
N MET A 696 -14.87 17.11 -8.60
CA MET A 696 -14.72 18.56 -8.79
C MET A 696 -14.07 19.20 -7.57
N SER A 697 -14.55 18.89 -6.36
CA SER A 697 -13.96 19.39 -5.11
C SER A 697 -12.51 18.94 -4.95
N MET A 698 -12.19 17.68 -5.24
CA MET A 698 -10.82 17.17 -5.19
C MET A 698 -9.87 17.96 -6.12
N VAL A 699 -10.35 18.34 -7.31
CA VAL A 699 -9.57 19.08 -8.32
C VAL A 699 -9.49 20.59 -8.03
N LEU A 700 -10.59 21.18 -7.55
CA LEU A 700 -10.74 22.65 -7.44
C LEU A 700 -10.29 23.22 -6.10
N LEU A 701 -10.34 22.42 -5.03
CA LEU A 701 -10.02 22.92 -3.69
C LEU A 701 -8.51 23.13 -3.54
N PRO A 702 -8.08 24.24 -2.90
CA PRO A 702 -6.68 24.49 -2.65
C PRO A 702 -6.09 23.31 -1.88
N LYS A 703 -5.08 22.66 -2.45
CA LYS A 703 -4.21 21.77 -1.67
C LYS A 703 -3.58 22.67 -0.62
N GLN A 704 -3.83 22.41 0.67
CA GLN A 704 -3.24 23.18 1.77
C GLN A 704 -1.72 22.99 1.78
N THR A 705 -1.03 23.63 0.86
CA THR A 705 0.41 23.79 0.82
C THR A 705 0.64 25.29 0.80
N LYS A 706 0.66 25.91 1.99
CA LYS A 706 1.26 27.25 2.13
C LYS A 706 2.73 27.28 1.67
N HIS A 707 3.35 26.13 1.41
CA HIS A 707 4.72 25.98 0.95
C HIS A 707 4.74 25.12 -0.32
N GLY A 708 4.75 25.75 -1.49
CA GLY A 708 5.02 25.11 -2.78
C GLY A 708 3.91 24.21 -3.30
N ILE A 709 3.39 24.52 -4.47
CA ILE A 709 2.53 23.65 -5.26
C ILE A 709 3.30 22.34 -5.52
N ASN A 710 2.72 21.17 -5.23
CA ASN A 710 3.30 19.88 -5.60
C ASN A 710 3.54 19.84 -7.12
N ASP A 711 4.80 19.72 -7.54
CA ASP A 711 5.20 19.63 -8.95
C ASP A 711 4.58 18.43 -9.68
N VAL A 712 4.27 17.35 -8.97
CA VAL A 712 3.61 16.15 -9.54
C VAL A 712 2.21 16.47 -10.07
N ASP A 713 1.45 17.28 -9.36
CA ASP A 713 0.09 17.66 -9.79
C ASP A 713 0.11 18.76 -10.86
N ARG A 714 1.08 19.67 -10.77
CA ARG A 714 1.36 20.62 -11.84
C ARG A 714 1.77 19.86 -13.11
N ALA A 715 2.51 18.76 -13.02
CA ALA A 715 2.82 17.90 -14.15
C ALA A 715 1.55 17.25 -14.73
N VAL A 716 0.64 16.72 -13.91
CA VAL A 716 -0.67 16.19 -14.38
C VAL A 716 -1.50 17.26 -15.08
N LEU A 717 -1.52 18.49 -14.55
CA LEU A 717 -2.22 19.62 -15.17
C LEU A 717 -1.48 20.20 -16.39
N GLN A 718 -0.16 20.20 -16.42
CA GLN A 718 0.65 20.66 -17.56
C GLN A 718 0.57 19.67 -18.71
N VAL A 719 0.60 18.36 -18.44
CA VAL A 719 0.32 17.30 -19.44
C VAL A 719 -1.04 17.57 -20.09
N ARG A 720 -2.03 18.03 -19.31
CA ARG A 720 -3.36 18.45 -19.80
C ARG A 720 -3.30 19.69 -20.70
N GLU A 721 -2.48 20.69 -20.37
CA GLU A 721 -2.30 21.90 -21.20
C GLU A 721 -1.51 21.64 -22.50
N THR A 722 -0.39 20.91 -22.44
CA THR A 722 0.43 20.62 -23.63
C THR A 722 -0.31 19.77 -24.66
N ARG A 723 -1.20 18.87 -24.22
CA ARG A 723 -1.98 18.03 -25.15
C ARG A 723 -3.14 18.73 -25.81
N SER A 724 -3.75 19.73 -25.15
CA SER A 724 -4.78 20.55 -25.79
C SER A 724 -4.30 21.29 -27.05
N ARG A 725 -2.98 21.35 -27.28
CA ARG A 725 -2.38 21.94 -28.48
C ARG A 725 -2.02 20.94 -29.59
N GLY A 726 -2.11 19.62 -29.39
CA GLY A 726 -1.51 18.66 -30.33
C GLY A 726 -2.19 17.31 -30.58
N SER A 727 -3.24 16.92 -29.85
CA SER A 727 -3.81 15.56 -29.97
C SER A 727 -5.18 15.49 -30.65
N ASP A 728 -5.37 14.42 -31.44
CA ASP A 728 -6.50 13.99 -32.28
C ASP A 728 -7.88 14.62 -31.93
N PRO A 729 -8.59 15.26 -32.90
CA PRO A 729 -9.92 15.83 -32.70
C PRO A 729 -11.01 14.81 -32.29
N ARG A 730 -10.70 13.50 -32.26
CA ARG A 730 -11.62 12.44 -31.82
C ARG A 730 -11.59 12.14 -30.33
N CYS A 731 -10.55 12.55 -29.58
CA CYS A 731 -10.66 12.54 -28.12
C CYS A 731 -11.59 13.68 -27.72
N SER A 732 -12.80 13.33 -27.25
CA SER A 732 -13.71 14.32 -26.66
C SER A 732 -12.91 15.21 -25.70
N SER A 733 -12.90 16.52 -25.97
CA SER A 733 -12.07 17.45 -25.20
C SER A 733 -12.36 17.23 -23.72
N PRO A 734 -11.34 17.03 -22.86
CA PRO A 734 -11.55 16.73 -21.45
C PRO A 734 -12.51 17.76 -20.88
N ARG A 735 -13.63 17.30 -20.29
CA ARG A 735 -14.70 18.18 -19.77
C ARG A 735 -14.07 19.34 -19.02
N LYS A 736 -14.22 20.54 -19.56
CA LYS A 736 -13.81 21.77 -18.88
C LYS A 736 -14.89 22.07 -17.85
N ILE A 737 -14.50 22.14 -16.59
CA ILE A 737 -15.40 22.65 -15.56
C ILE A 737 -15.64 24.13 -15.89
N ALA A 738 -16.90 24.53 -16.04
CA ALA A 738 -17.20 25.92 -16.33
C ALA A 738 -16.63 26.80 -15.19
N PRO A 739 -16.06 27.98 -15.49
CA PRO A 739 -15.54 28.88 -14.46
C PRO A 739 -16.56 29.22 -13.36
N GLU A 740 -17.84 29.28 -13.74
CA GLU A 740 -18.98 29.52 -12.85
C GLU A 740 -19.14 28.39 -11.82
N ASP A 741 -19.23 27.13 -12.28
CA ASP A 741 -19.29 25.95 -11.41
C ASP A 741 -18.06 25.87 -10.51
N ALA A 742 -16.87 26.13 -11.06
CA ALA A 742 -15.63 26.12 -10.32
C ALA A 742 -15.60 27.17 -9.20
N ASN A 743 -16.16 28.36 -9.47
CA ASN A 743 -16.28 29.42 -8.49
C ASN A 743 -17.33 29.09 -7.42
N ALA A 744 -18.47 28.53 -7.83
CA ALA A 744 -19.53 28.10 -6.92
C ALA A 744 -19.03 27.04 -5.92
N VAL A 745 -18.30 26.01 -6.39
CA VAL A 745 -17.70 24.98 -5.53
C VAL A 745 -16.71 25.60 -4.53
N ARG A 746 -15.89 26.55 -4.98
CA ARG A 746 -14.94 27.25 -4.09
C ARG A 746 -15.64 28.11 -3.05
N GLN A 747 -16.69 28.84 -3.43
CA GLN A 747 -17.48 29.66 -2.52
C GLN A 747 -18.19 28.80 -1.47
N LEU A 748 -18.80 27.69 -1.89
CA LEU A 748 -19.43 26.74 -0.98
C LEU A 748 -18.41 26.17 0.01
N TYR A 749 -17.24 25.75 -0.47
CA TYR A 749 -16.17 25.28 0.42
C TYR A 749 -15.68 26.37 1.38
N GLN A 750 -15.50 27.61 0.93
CA GLN A 750 -15.11 28.71 1.81
C GLN A 750 -16.16 28.97 2.90
N LYS A 751 -17.45 28.93 2.54
CA LYS A 751 -18.58 29.03 3.47
C LYS A 751 -18.53 27.90 4.52
N LYS A 752 -18.40 26.64 4.09
CA LYS A 752 -18.34 25.48 5.01
C LYS A 752 -17.06 25.47 5.86
N LEU A 753 -15.93 25.87 5.30
CA LEU A 753 -14.67 26.03 6.03
C LEU A 753 -14.79 27.13 7.10
N HIS A 754 -15.47 28.24 6.80
CA HIS A 754 -15.69 29.33 7.77
C HIS A 754 -16.56 28.86 8.94
N ILE A 755 -17.66 28.14 8.67
CA ILE A 755 -18.50 27.52 9.71
C ILE A 755 -17.66 26.56 10.57
N MET A 756 -16.88 25.68 9.94
CA MET A 756 -16.02 24.73 10.65
C MET A 756 -14.97 25.44 11.53
N LEU A 757 -14.41 26.57 11.08
CA LEU A 757 -13.44 27.35 11.85
C LEU A 757 -14.12 28.19 12.95
N ALA A 758 -15.36 28.62 12.76
CA ALA A 758 -16.13 29.33 13.78
C ALA A 758 -16.51 28.38 14.94
N ASP A 759 -16.83 27.12 14.64
CA ASP A 759 -17.04 26.06 15.65
C ASP A 759 -15.76 25.72 16.44
N ASP A 760 -14.58 26.09 15.92
CA ASP A 760 -13.28 25.88 16.56
C ASP A 760 -12.56 27.20 16.83
N PRO A 761 -13.03 28.02 17.80
CA PRO A 761 -12.45 29.33 18.10
C PRO A 761 -10.97 29.26 18.51
N ASP A 762 -10.51 28.08 18.92
CA ASP A 762 -9.12 27.79 19.29
C ASP A 762 -8.25 27.37 18.10
N TYR A 763 -8.73 27.43 16.85
CA TYR A 763 -7.86 27.24 15.69
C TYR A 763 -6.80 28.34 15.70
N PRO A 764 -5.57 28.04 16.13
CA PRO A 764 -4.74 29.06 16.75
C PRO A 764 -4.27 30.04 15.69
N ASN A 765 -4.48 31.33 15.95
CA ASN A 765 -3.50 32.35 15.59
C ASN A 765 -2.15 31.88 16.14
N LEU A 766 -1.40 31.12 15.34
CA LEU A 766 -0.13 30.52 15.70
C LEU A 766 0.78 31.63 16.27
N PRO A 767 1.09 31.64 17.58
CA PRO A 767 1.91 32.68 18.16
C PRO A 767 3.31 32.57 17.55
N GLY A 768 3.79 33.66 16.96
CA GLY A 768 5.19 33.79 16.55
C GLY A 768 5.47 34.03 15.08
N TRP A 769 4.52 34.51 14.28
CA TRP A 769 4.84 35.09 12.96
C TRP A 769 4.41 36.57 12.92
N PRO A 770 5.34 37.50 12.60
CA PRO A 770 5.03 38.92 12.60
C PRO A 770 4.01 39.17 11.50
N ASN A 771 2.81 39.56 11.92
CA ASN A 771 1.78 40.06 11.02
C ASN A 771 2.29 41.40 10.47
N PRO A 772 2.60 41.56 9.17
CA PRO A 772 3.25 42.78 8.68
C PRO A 772 2.36 44.03 8.70
N HIS A 773 1.09 43.89 9.09
CA HIS A 773 0.14 45.00 9.08
C HIS A 773 -0.74 44.96 10.33
N ASN A 774 -0.17 45.33 11.48
CA ASN A 774 -0.95 45.99 12.53
C ASN A 774 -0.05 46.70 13.54
N SER A 775 0.46 47.87 13.17
CA SER A 775 0.78 48.92 14.13
C SER A 775 -0.49 49.73 14.36
N ASN A 776 -0.86 49.92 15.63
CA ASN A 776 -1.93 50.79 16.12
C ASN A 776 -3.34 50.19 16.12
N ARG A 777 -3.73 49.60 17.25
CA ARG A 777 -4.94 50.07 17.92
C ARG A 777 -4.91 49.80 19.42
N VAL A 778 -5.07 50.90 20.14
CA VAL A 778 -5.16 51.04 21.59
C VAL A 778 -6.42 50.32 22.09
N MET A 779 -6.24 49.61 23.21
CA MET A 779 -7.29 48.96 23.99
C MET A 779 -8.32 49.99 24.48
N SER A 780 -9.60 49.66 24.40
CA SER A 780 -10.57 50.05 25.43
C SER A 780 -11.73 49.04 25.43
N PRO A 781 -12.23 48.65 26.61
CA PRO A 781 -13.24 47.62 26.80
C PRO A 781 -14.64 48.23 26.89
N ALA A 782 -15.68 47.45 26.59
CA ALA A 782 -16.89 47.33 27.40
C ALA A 782 -17.97 46.49 26.66
N ASP A 783 -18.64 45.66 27.47
CA ASP A 783 -20.01 45.17 27.32
C ASP A 783 -20.29 43.97 26.43
N ASN A 784 -19.97 42.82 27.03
CA ASN A 784 -20.72 41.57 26.91
C ASN A 784 -22.14 41.78 27.43
N GLU A 785 -23.15 41.41 26.63
CA GLU A 785 -24.35 40.67 27.06
C GLU A 785 -25.21 40.40 25.84
N HIS A 786 -25.35 39.11 25.48
CA HIS A 786 -26.50 38.43 24.88
C HIS A 786 -26.03 37.07 24.35
N GLY A 787 -25.93 36.13 25.29
CA GLY A 787 -25.75 34.71 24.96
C GLY A 787 -27.07 34.12 24.52
N GLU A 788 -27.30 34.03 23.22
CA GLU A 788 -28.30 33.12 22.66
C GLU A 788 -27.68 31.73 22.55
N ALA A 789 -28.27 30.80 23.30
CA ALA A 789 -27.91 29.39 23.31
C ALA A 789 -28.15 28.80 21.92
N SER A 790 -27.07 28.52 21.18
CA SER A 790 -27.09 27.69 19.99
C SER A 790 -27.45 26.25 20.39
N SER A 791 -28.68 25.88 20.06
CA SER A 791 -29.23 24.53 20.16
C SER A 791 -28.51 23.61 19.18
N GLY A 792 -27.68 22.72 19.71
CA GLY A 792 -27.27 21.51 19.00
C GLY A 792 -28.45 20.54 18.84
N PRO A 793 -28.38 19.59 17.88
CA PRO A 793 -29.45 18.65 17.62
C PRO A 793 -29.75 17.82 18.87
N THR A 794 -31.04 17.77 19.19
CA THR A 794 -31.56 17.06 20.36
C THR A 794 -31.58 15.56 20.09
N GLU A 795 -31.66 14.77 21.16
CA GLU A 795 -31.73 13.31 21.08
C GLU A 795 -32.88 12.81 20.19
N ALA A 796 -33.95 13.60 20.04
CA ALA A 796 -35.04 13.35 19.10
C ALA A 796 -34.59 13.40 17.62
N ASP A 797 -33.71 14.34 17.25
CA ASP A 797 -33.19 14.47 15.88
C ASP A 797 -32.35 13.24 15.47
N MET A 798 -31.73 12.56 16.45
CA MET A 798 -30.98 11.33 16.20
C MET A 798 -31.88 10.09 16.07
N VAL A 799 -33.07 10.10 16.69
CA VAL A 799 -34.04 8.99 16.58
C VAL A 799 -34.72 8.97 15.22
N ASP A 800 -35.03 10.13 14.63
CA ASP A 800 -35.61 10.20 13.29
C ASP A 800 -34.62 9.74 12.20
N ILE A 801 -33.33 10.06 12.35
CA ILE A 801 -32.27 9.52 11.49
C ILE A 801 -32.19 7.99 11.61
N MET A 802 -32.37 7.43 12.81
CA MET A 802 -32.33 5.98 13.04
C MET A 802 -33.56 5.25 12.48
N THR A 803 -34.72 5.90 12.46
CA THR A 803 -35.95 5.31 11.89
C THR A 803 -35.86 5.22 10.37
N MET A 804 -35.15 6.14 9.71
CA MET A 804 -34.86 6.05 8.27
C MET A 804 -33.84 4.96 7.91
N LEU A 805 -33.11 4.39 8.88
CA LEU A 805 -32.11 3.33 8.65
C LEU A 805 -32.67 1.90 8.64
N GLN A 806 -33.96 1.68 8.93
CA GLN A 806 -34.53 0.33 9.09
C GLN A 806 -35.51 -0.11 7.99
N ASP A 807 -35.72 0.68 6.94
CA ASP A 807 -36.65 0.27 5.87
C ASP A 807 -35.95 -0.59 4.80
N ASP A 808 -35.81 -1.88 5.09
CA ASP A 808 -35.21 -2.93 4.24
C ASP A 808 -36.15 -3.43 3.11
N SER A 809 -37.02 -2.58 2.55
CA SER A 809 -38.14 -3.03 1.70
C SER A 809 -38.07 -2.67 0.21
N VAL A 810 -36.91 -2.66 -0.46
CA VAL A 810 -36.88 -2.66 -1.95
C VAL A 810 -35.74 -3.52 -2.53
N PRO A 811 -36.03 -4.65 -3.20
CA PRO A 811 -35.02 -5.40 -3.95
C PRO A 811 -34.70 -4.67 -5.27
N VAL A 812 -33.50 -4.12 -5.35
CA VAL A 812 -32.98 -3.43 -6.54
C VAL A 812 -32.64 -4.46 -7.63
N VAL A 813 -33.53 -4.59 -8.61
CA VAL A 813 -33.31 -5.40 -9.82
C VAL A 813 -32.59 -4.53 -10.87
N PHE A 814 -31.31 -4.83 -11.12
CA PHE A 814 -30.52 -4.22 -12.20
C PHE A 814 -31.07 -4.66 -13.56
N ASN A 815 -31.73 -3.76 -14.28
CA ASN A 815 -32.26 -4.02 -15.61
C ASN A 815 -31.33 -3.43 -16.68
N THR A 816 -30.44 -4.26 -17.24
CA THR A 816 -29.55 -3.91 -18.34
C THR A 816 -30.26 -4.09 -19.68
N SER A 817 -30.96 -3.07 -20.17
CA SER A 817 -31.50 -3.05 -21.53
C SER A 817 -30.93 -1.85 -22.31
N ARG A 818 -30.00 -2.14 -23.22
CA ARG A 818 -29.38 -1.19 -24.15
C ARG A 818 -30.37 -0.78 -25.24
N LEU A 819 -30.46 0.52 -25.54
CA LEU A 819 -31.03 1.06 -26.79
C LEU A 819 -29.90 1.35 -27.82
N PRO A 820 -30.21 1.30 -29.13
CA PRO A 820 -29.23 1.02 -30.18
C PRO A 820 -28.54 2.28 -30.73
N MET A 821 -27.23 2.16 -30.97
CA MET A 821 -26.38 3.22 -31.57
C MET A 821 -26.52 3.26 -33.10
N PRO A 822 -26.48 4.45 -33.73
CA PRO A 822 -26.58 4.60 -35.18
C PRO A 822 -25.25 4.28 -35.87
N GLN A 823 -25.36 3.63 -37.03
CA GLN A 823 -24.25 3.28 -37.93
C GLN A 823 -23.60 4.54 -38.52
N VAL A 824 -22.28 4.67 -38.37
CA VAL A 824 -21.46 5.62 -39.11
C VAL A 824 -20.31 4.85 -39.77
N ASP A 825 -20.21 5.01 -41.08
CA ASP A 825 -19.22 4.38 -41.96
C ASP A 825 -17.87 5.09 -41.87
N TYR A 826 -16.83 4.37 -41.46
CA TYR A 826 -15.47 4.89 -41.24
C TYR A 826 -14.46 4.14 -42.12
N SER A 827 -14.51 4.41 -43.43
CA SER A 827 -13.37 4.17 -44.31
C SER A 827 -12.39 5.35 -44.22
N GLN A 828 -11.34 5.23 -43.40
CA GLN A 828 -9.97 5.73 -43.63
C GLN A 828 -9.11 5.55 -42.37
N GLN A 829 -8.12 4.65 -42.47
CA GLN A 829 -7.15 4.30 -41.43
C GLN A 829 -5.81 5.03 -41.65
N PRO A 830 -5.19 5.60 -40.60
CA PRO A 830 -3.76 5.91 -40.58
C PRO A 830 -2.96 4.79 -39.87
N ARG A 831 -1.81 4.46 -40.46
CA ARG A 831 -0.87 3.40 -40.04
C ARG A 831 0.08 3.90 -38.94
N TYR A 832 0.18 3.17 -37.82
CA TYR A 832 1.26 3.31 -36.83
C TYR A 832 1.91 1.93 -36.56
N PRO A 833 3.26 1.81 -36.61
CA PRO A 833 3.94 0.54 -36.37
C PRO A 833 4.64 0.48 -35.00
N HIS A 834 4.34 -0.60 -34.26
CA HIS A 834 4.95 -1.03 -33.00
C HIS A 834 6.12 -2.01 -33.22
N ARG A 835 7.18 -1.92 -32.39
CA ARG A 835 7.92 -3.10 -31.87
C ARG A 835 8.90 -2.77 -30.73
N VAL A 836 8.87 -3.61 -29.70
CA VAL A 836 9.58 -3.54 -28.40
C VAL A 836 10.94 -4.27 -28.44
N THR A 837 12.01 -3.65 -27.92
CA THR A 837 13.24 -4.32 -27.48
C THR A 837 13.88 -3.57 -26.30
N ASN A 838 14.28 -4.30 -25.25
CA ASN A 838 14.90 -3.82 -24.02
C ASN A 838 16.16 -2.95 -24.25
N PRO A 839 16.23 -1.71 -23.73
CA PRO A 839 17.43 -0.88 -23.82
C PRO A 839 18.26 -0.95 -22.53
N THR A 840 19.53 -1.30 -22.68
CA THR A 840 20.60 -1.06 -21.70
C THR A 840 21.20 0.33 -21.95
N GLY A 841 21.35 1.14 -20.89
CA GLY A 841 22.06 2.43 -20.94
C GLY A 841 21.26 3.59 -21.55
N ASP A 842 21.12 4.68 -20.78
CA ASP A 842 20.47 5.99 -21.03
C ASP A 842 19.04 6.03 -21.61
N GLY A 843 18.59 5.01 -22.35
CA GLY A 843 17.23 4.88 -22.88
C GLY A 843 16.20 4.39 -21.87
N ALA A 844 16.63 3.89 -20.70
CA ALA A 844 15.72 3.46 -19.65
C ALA A 844 14.95 4.64 -19.02
N ASP A 845 15.55 5.82 -18.93
CA ASP A 845 14.91 7.00 -18.35
C ASP A 845 13.75 7.50 -19.22
N ALA A 846 13.92 7.50 -20.54
CA ALA A 846 12.83 7.81 -21.48
C ALA A 846 11.70 6.77 -21.45
N HIS A 847 12.05 5.48 -21.25
CA HIS A 847 11.07 4.39 -21.23
C HIS A 847 10.14 4.45 -20.02
N TRP A 848 10.66 4.83 -18.84
CA TRP A 848 9.84 4.94 -17.63
C TRP A 848 8.96 6.18 -17.63
N ASP A 849 9.44 7.29 -18.19
CA ASP A 849 8.60 8.46 -18.41
C ASP A 849 7.46 8.15 -19.38
N GLU A 850 7.72 7.34 -20.42
CA GLU A 850 6.71 6.85 -21.36
C GLU A 850 5.67 5.92 -20.70
N ILE A 851 6.07 4.96 -19.84
CA ILE A 851 5.12 4.09 -19.11
C ILE A 851 4.26 4.89 -18.13
N ARG A 852 4.85 5.84 -17.40
CA ARG A 852 4.08 6.76 -16.53
C ARG A 852 3.08 7.56 -17.35
N GLU A 853 3.49 7.98 -18.54
CA GLU A 853 2.64 8.70 -19.47
C GLU A 853 1.49 7.82 -19.98
N GLU A 854 1.74 6.57 -20.42
CA GLU A 854 0.71 5.61 -20.82
C GLU A 854 -0.28 5.28 -19.70
N THR A 855 0.22 5.03 -18.48
CA THR A 855 -0.65 4.72 -17.32
C THR A 855 -1.54 5.92 -16.95
N ALA A 856 -0.99 7.14 -17.03
CA ALA A 856 -1.77 8.34 -16.82
C ALA A 856 -2.80 8.58 -17.96
N ASN A 857 -2.47 8.18 -19.20
CA ASN A 857 -3.39 8.24 -20.35
C ASN A 857 -4.60 7.37 -20.12
N SER A 858 -4.38 6.12 -19.71
CA SER A 858 -5.45 5.15 -19.53
C SER A 858 -6.44 5.62 -18.45
N ILE A 859 -5.91 6.10 -17.31
CA ILE A 859 -6.72 6.64 -16.22
C ILE A 859 -7.53 7.88 -16.62
N LEU A 860 -6.97 8.78 -17.44
CA LEU A 860 -7.61 10.08 -17.74
C LEU A 860 -8.56 10.05 -18.94
N THR A 861 -8.34 9.14 -19.89
CA THR A 861 -9.18 9.00 -21.08
C THR A 861 -10.23 7.92 -20.93
N GLY A 862 -10.04 6.98 -19.99
CA GLY A 862 -10.84 5.77 -19.92
C GLY A 862 -10.62 4.84 -21.11
N GLU A 863 -9.52 5.03 -21.87
CA GLU A 863 -8.98 4.02 -22.77
C GLU A 863 -8.14 3.06 -21.90
N ASP A 864 -8.35 1.75 -22.03
CA ASP A 864 -7.87 0.73 -21.08
C ASP A 864 -6.37 0.78 -20.77
#